data_AF-A0A8T2LFH0-F1
#
_entry.id   AF-A0A8T2LFH0-F1
#
_cell.length_a   1.000
_cell.length_b   1.000
_cell.length_c   1.000
_cell.angle_alpha   90.00
_cell.angle_beta   90.00
_cell.angle_gamma   90.00
#
_symmetry.space_group_name_H-M   'P 1'
#
loop_
_entity.id
_entity.type
_entity.pdbx_description
1 polymer ?
#
loop_
_entity_poly.entity_id
_entity_poly.type
_entity_poly.pdbx_seq_one_letter_code
_entity_poly.pdbx_strand_id
1 'polypeptide(L)'
;MMAETLTEVITFLRQRGVSEEVIELMEKQKIDRDVIILMEDAELADYLPSYGDRIALFNFCRRKTTSSKRKLGLFEKLREKLKVRKEKDQGEEEPQSSNKVHRAKKSKRMVEIGWVHTDSNITKQIRAKQGGGTRKVPMNVQSGFSDILKEGKALFFPDGKSSKGHESNFDFDVWDFKQNPLPKDNSVEMIYNTVKLPILRFYIATQPKAVLNEESVKNCDQASALLESDQLTHSDRLRSTPERDVQDQRGGSEDSFPEVFFVSEQIEATQSSVNTHLHASTDHVANTFVDDIRDPITLSVELEYSVEETVSHAIRADVYDPEISFGAQQIVDNDSLSDTLPYQPEELPHSSPQALSPRILVLHYSKSFAEMIEAFSDPEIMNASLTVKRLLPDSSLEAGAGSGVLRDVYSCFWTEFYERCTLGTTLKVPFLRHDFTAEKWKAVGRILLKGFQDCKYIPVKLALPFLEEVFFGTVCSDLRAHFLQFVSCQDRDILCRALDDFTSVDLDDLLEILNTFECRRHVTAATLAEILNEISHKELVQKPMFVIDCWREVTQLQTTLSCKELTKMYSDLKPTPKKVAKMLMFPTEMTSKQAEVATHLRRYVRELDEDKLGRFLRFCTGSDLVVSSTIGVDFIHQSDFTRRPIGRTCGMLIHLSESYDHFPDFRSEFNAVLESNIWVMDIV
;
A
#
# COMPACT_ATOMS: atom_id res chain seq x y z
N MET A 1 -9.19 -25.73 19.97
CA MET A 1 -9.40 -24.56 19.11
C MET A 1 -10.86 -24.11 19.13
N MET A 2 -11.79 -24.56 18.28
CA MET A 2 -13.19 -24.04 18.23
C MET A 2 -13.89 -23.91 19.61
N ALA A 3 -13.77 -24.91 20.48
CA ALA A 3 -14.36 -24.84 21.83
C ALA A 3 -13.73 -23.76 22.73
N GLU A 4 -12.43 -23.47 22.56
CA GLU A 4 -11.72 -22.43 23.32
C GLU A 4 -12.03 -21.04 22.77
N THR A 5 -12.06 -20.86 21.44
CA THR A 5 -12.38 -19.57 20.79
C THR A 5 -13.79 -19.09 21.12
N LEU A 6 -14.76 -20.00 21.18
CA LEU A 6 -16.13 -19.71 21.60
C LEU A 6 -16.23 -19.40 23.10
N THR A 7 -15.56 -20.20 23.95
CA THR A 7 -15.54 -19.96 25.42
C THR A 7 -14.96 -18.58 25.79
N GLU A 8 -13.92 -18.12 25.09
CA GLU A 8 -13.36 -16.77 25.30
C GLU A 8 -14.34 -15.65 24.95
N VAL A 9 -15.10 -15.80 23.86
CA VAL A 9 -16.13 -14.82 23.42
C VAL A 9 -17.28 -14.76 24.41
N ILE A 10 -17.83 -15.92 24.78
CA ILE A 10 -18.91 -16.03 25.77
C ILE A 10 -18.50 -15.36 27.09
N THR A 11 -17.28 -15.63 27.57
CA THR A 11 -16.74 -15.01 28.79
C THR A 11 -16.65 -13.48 28.69
N PHE A 12 -16.24 -12.96 27.52
CA PHE A 12 -16.19 -11.52 27.27
C PHE A 12 -17.59 -10.87 27.23
N LEU A 13 -18.56 -11.50 26.58
CA LEU A 13 -19.94 -10.99 26.50
C LEU A 13 -20.63 -10.96 27.87
N ARG A 14 -20.45 -12.01 28.70
CA ARG A 14 -20.92 -12.04 30.09
C ARG A 14 -20.33 -10.90 30.93
N GLN A 15 -19.04 -10.60 30.77
CA GLN A 15 -18.37 -9.47 31.45
C GLN A 15 -18.90 -8.09 31.02
N ARG A 16 -19.64 -7.99 29.91
CA ARG A 16 -20.26 -6.76 29.43
C ARG A 16 -21.76 -6.66 29.71
N GLY A 17 -22.35 -7.67 30.36
CA GLY A 17 -23.78 -7.66 30.73
C GLY A 17 -24.73 -7.96 29.57
N VAL A 18 -24.25 -8.63 28.51
CA VAL A 18 -25.10 -9.17 27.44
C VAL A 18 -26.00 -10.27 28.02
N SER A 19 -27.25 -10.35 27.57
CA SER A 19 -28.20 -11.36 28.06
C SER A 19 -27.80 -12.78 27.67
N GLU A 20 -28.05 -13.73 28.58
CA GLU A 20 -27.74 -15.14 28.33
C GLU A 20 -28.51 -15.71 27.13
N GLU A 21 -29.72 -15.21 26.84
CA GLU A 21 -30.50 -15.59 25.65
C GLU A 21 -29.76 -15.30 24.32
N VAL A 22 -29.04 -14.18 24.23
CA VAL A 22 -28.20 -13.84 23.06
C VAL A 22 -26.95 -14.73 23.02
N ILE A 23 -26.37 -15.01 24.18
CA ILE A 23 -25.16 -15.84 24.32
C ILE A 23 -25.46 -17.30 23.91
N GLU A 24 -26.58 -17.86 24.38
CA GLU A 24 -27.06 -19.19 23.99
C GLU A 24 -27.41 -19.25 22.49
N LEU A 25 -27.96 -18.17 21.91
CA LEU A 25 -28.23 -18.10 20.47
C LEU A 25 -26.93 -18.12 19.65
N MET A 26 -25.95 -17.30 20.02
CA MET A 26 -24.62 -17.28 19.37
C MET A 26 -23.87 -18.61 19.53
N GLU A 27 -23.95 -19.25 20.70
CA GLU A 27 -23.37 -20.58 20.96
C GLU A 27 -24.05 -21.66 20.10
N LYS A 28 -25.38 -21.67 20.05
CA LYS A 28 -26.18 -22.59 19.21
C LYS A 28 -25.89 -22.45 17.71
N GLN A 29 -25.65 -21.23 17.25
CA GLN A 29 -25.27 -20.92 15.86
C GLN A 29 -23.76 -21.06 15.59
N LYS A 30 -22.94 -21.33 16.63
CA LYS A 30 -21.46 -21.44 16.55
C LYS A 30 -20.79 -20.16 16.06
N ILE A 31 -21.31 -18.99 16.45
CA ILE A 31 -20.72 -17.68 16.17
C ILE A 31 -19.51 -17.48 17.11
N ASP A 32 -18.40 -18.13 16.74
CA ASP A 32 -17.14 -18.05 17.48
C ASP A 32 -16.28 -16.84 17.06
N ARG A 33 -15.14 -16.66 17.73
CA ARG A 33 -14.24 -15.53 17.51
C ARG A 33 -13.78 -15.36 16.06
N ASP A 34 -13.59 -16.45 15.32
CA ASP A 34 -13.07 -16.38 13.96
C ASP A 34 -14.21 -16.11 12.95
N VAL A 35 -15.44 -16.57 13.24
CA VAL A 35 -16.68 -16.15 12.55
C VAL A 35 -16.93 -14.65 12.74
N ILE A 36 -16.85 -14.15 13.98
CA ILE A 36 -17.09 -12.73 14.33
C ILE A 36 -16.17 -11.76 13.59
N ILE A 37 -14.98 -12.20 13.15
CA ILE A 37 -14.04 -11.35 12.40
C ILE A 37 -14.40 -11.23 10.91
N LEU A 38 -15.26 -12.13 10.42
CA LEU A 38 -15.76 -12.16 9.04
C LEU A 38 -17.12 -11.48 8.88
N MET A 39 -17.88 -11.31 9.97
CA MET A 39 -19.19 -10.65 9.97
C MET A 39 -19.10 -9.12 9.78
N GLU A 40 -20.10 -8.54 9.12
CA GLU A 40 -20.30 -7.09 9.07
C GLU A 40 -21.03 -6.54 10.31
N ASP A 41 -20.97 -5.22 10.54
CA ASP A 41 -21.60 -4.60 11.72
C ASP A 41 -23.13 -4.75 11.72
N ALA A 42 -23.75 -4.83 10.53
CA ALA A 42 -25.18 -5.07 10.38
C ALA A 42 -25.57 -6.48 10.83
N GLU A 43 -24.84 -7.52 10.40
CA GLU A 43 -25.07 -8.91 10.80
C GLU A 43 -24.84 -9.13 12.30
N LEU A 44 -23.91 -8.38 12.89
CA LEU A 44 -23.66 -8.42 14.34
C LEU A 44 -24.68 -7.58 15.14
N ALA A 45 -25.40 -6.64 14.52
CA ALA A 45 -26.42 -5.82 15.16
C ALA A 45 -27.66 -6.64 15.59
N ASP A 46 -27.99 -7.69 14.84
CA ASP A 46 -29.09 -8.61 15.17
C ASP A 46 -28.87 -9.36 16.50
N TYR A 47 -27.60 -9.56 16.91
CA TYR A 47 -27.22 -10.18 18.18
C TYR A 47 -26.90 -9.15 19.25
N LEU A 48 -26.25 -8.04 18.87
CA LEU A 48 -25.76 -7.02 19.79
C LEU A 48 -26.23 -5.62 19.33
N PRO A 49 -27.45 -5.18 19.71
CA PRO A 49 -27.99 -3.88 19.30
C PRO A 49 -27.11 -2.69 19.72
N SER A 50 -26.37 -2.81 20.83
CA SER A 50 -25.41 -1.82 21.31
C SER A 50 -24.17 -1.75 20.42
N TYR A 51 -24.06 -0.67 19.62
CA TYR A 51 -22.90 -0.39 18.79
C TYR A 51 -21.57 -0.36 19.58
N GLY A 52 -21.58 0.18 20.80
CA GLY A 52 -20.41 0.21 21.67
C GLY A 52 -19.89 -1.19 22.03
N ASP A 53 -20.78 -2.16 22.20
CA ASP A 53 -20.43 -3.54 22.54
C ASP A 53 -20.03 -4.35 21.31
N ARG A 54 -20.58 -4.06 20.13
CA ARG A 54 -20.06 -4.57 18.84
C ARG A 54 -18.63 -4.13 18.60
N ILE A 55 -18.36 -2.83 18.71
CA ILE A 55 -17.00 -2.27 18.57
C ILE A 55 -16.05 -2.84 19.63
N ALA A 56 -16.51 -3.06 20.87
CA ALA A 56 -15.73 -3.73 21.91
C ALA A 56 -15.40 -5.19 21.56
N LEU A 57 -16.37 -5.95 21.04
CA LEU A 57 -16.19 -7.35 20.62
C LEU A 57 -15.25 -7.47 19.41
N PHE A 58 -15.47 -6.68 18.35
CA PHE A 58 -14.54 -6.63 17.20
C PHE A 58 -13.11 -6.32 17.66
N ASN A 59 -12.93 -5.38 18.60
CA ASN A 59 -11.62 -5.08 19.17
C ASN A 59 -11.04 -6.24 19.99
N PHE A 60 -11.83 -6.92 20.82
CA PHE A 60 -11.40 -8.11 21.56
C PHE A 60 -10.93 -9.22 20.62
N CYS A 61 -11.73 -9.54 19.61
CA CYS A 61 -11.45 -10.57 18.63
C CYS A 61 -10.20 -10.25 17.78
N ARG A 62 -10.07 -9.00 17.29
CA ARG A 62 -8.92 -8.52 16.49
C ARG A 62 -7.63 -8.35 17.28
N ARG A 63 -7.66 -7.96 18.56
CA ARG A 63 -6.43 -7.85 19.39
C ARG A 63 -5.71 -9.20 19.51
N LYS A 64 -6.46 -10.31 19.55
CA LYS A 64 -5.92 -11.68 19.66
C LYS A 64 -5.52 -12.34 18.32
N THR A 65 -5.95 -11.85 17.14
CA THR A 65 -5.51 -12.43 15.84
C THR A 65 -4.09 -12.03 15.43
N THR A 66 -3.43 -11.14 16.18
CA THR A 66 -2.03 -10.71 15.99
C THR A 66 -0.98 -11.83 16.07
N SER A 67 -1.37 -13.06 16.43
CA SER A 67 -0.51 -14.24 16.55
C SER A 67 -0.25 -15.00 15.24
N SER A 68 -1.11 -14.87 14.20
CA SER A 68 -1.13 -15.80 13.05
C SER A 68 -0.28 -15.41 11.82
N LYS A 69 0.62 -14.43 11.94
CA LYS A 69 1.72 -14.20 10.96
C LYS A 69 3.08 -14.37 11.65
N ARG A 70 3.31 -15.57 12.20
CA ARG A 70 4.41 -15.94 13.12
C ARG A 70 5.78 -16.05 12.42
N LYS A 71 6.28 -14.94 11.87
CA LYS A 71 7.61 -14.73 11.23
C LYS A 71 8.63 -15.80 11.64
N LEU A 72 9.03 -16.66 10.69
CA LEU A 72 9.88 -17.84 10.94
C LEU A 72 11.15 -17.50 11.73
N GLY A 73 11.50 -18.39 12.66
CA GLY A 73 12.67 -18.31 13.54
C GLY A 73 13.98 -18.41 12.77
N LEU A 74 15.09 -18.14 13.45
CA LEU A 74 16.42 -18.17 12.85
C LEU A 74 16.77 -19.60 12.39
N PHE A 75 16.55 -20.59 13.25
CA PHE A 75 16.87 -21.99 12.93
C PHE A 75 15.76 -22.70 12.15
N GLU A 76 14.54 -22.17 12.20
CA GLU A 76 13.42 -22.58 11.35
C GLU A 76 13.74 -22.30 9.87
N LYS A 77 14.09 -21.03 9.56
CA LYS A 77 14.55 -20.59 8.22
C LYS A 77 15.81 -21.31 7.74
N LEU A 78 16.72 -21.61 8.67
CA LEU A 78 17.93 -22.39 8.38
C LEU A 78 17.56 -23.82 7.97
N ARG A 79 16.69 -24.50 8.74
CA ARG A 79 16.28 -25.88 8.48
C ARG A 79 15.51 -26.03 7.17
N GLU A 80 14.62 -25.09 6.84
CA GLU A 80 13.94 -25.04 5.54
C GLU A 80 14.97 -24.98 4.39
N LYS A 81 15.88 -24.01 4.43
CA LYS A 81 16.87 -23.82 3.36
C LYS A 81 17.95 -24.89 3.29
N LEU A 82 18.15 -25.67 4.35
CA LEU A 82 19.05 -26.84 4.32
C LEU A 82 18.36 -28.11 3.79
N LYS A 83 17.04 -28.25 3.91
CA LYS A 83 16.28 -29.33 3.24
C LYS A 83 16.35 -29.21 1.72
N VAL A 84 15.97 -28.04 1.21
CA VAL A 84 16.03 -27.66 -0.22
C VAL A 84 17.44 -27.85 -0.82
N ARG A 85 18.48 -27.82 0.02
CA ARG A 85 19.86 -28.07 -0.41
C ARG A 85 20.23 -29.55 -0.41
N LYS A 86 19.86 -30.32 0.61
CA LYS A 86 20.02 -31.79 0.63
C LYS A 86 19.22 -32.50 -0.48
N GLU A 87 18.18 -31.87 -0.98
CA GLU A 87 17.40 -32.33 -2.14
C GLU A 87 18.09 -32.03 -3.49
N LYS A 88 19.13 -31.17 -3.52
CA LYS A 88 20.00 -30.93 -4.69
C LYS A 88 21.38 -31.63 -4.60
N ASP A 89 21.88 -31.98 -3.42
CA ASP A 89 23.19 -32.62 -3.20
C ASP A 89 23.28 -34.13 -3.58
N GLN A 90 22.32 -34.70 -4.34
CA GLN A 90 22.42 -36.06 -4.92
C GLN A 90 22.87 -36.04 -6.40
N GLY A 91 23.86 -35.19 -6.71
CA GLY A 91 24.42 -35.07 -8.07
C GLY A 91 25.80 -34.41 -8.09
N GLU A 92 26.82 -35.23 -8.33
CA GLU A 92 28.17 -34.89 -8.81
C GLU A 92 29.11 -34.07 -7.89
N GLU A 93 30.39 -34.46 -7.87
CA GLU A 93 31.48 -33.79 -7.15
C GLU A 93 32.22 -32.81 -8.08
N GLU A 94 32.23 -31.50 -7.78
CA GLU A 94 33.03 -30.53 -8.55
C GLU A 94 34.54 -30.60 -8.22
N PRO A 95 35.43 -30.63 -9.24
CA PRO A 95 36.87 -30.51 -9.05
C PRO A 95 37.30 -29.04 -8.84
N GLN A 96 38.30 -28.82 -8.01
CA GLN A 96 38.83 -27.47 -7.72
C GLN A 96 39.57 -26.86 -8.93
N SER A 97 39.26 -25.61 -9.26
CA SER A 97 40.20 -24.72 -9.94
C SER A 97 40.16 -23.30 -9.37
N SER A 98 41.29 -22.60 -9.43
CA SER A 98 41.53 -21.37 -8.67
C SER A 98 41.62 -20.13 -9.56
N ASN A 99 40.91 -19.05 -9.21
CA ASN A 99 41.49 -17.71 -8.94
C ASN A 99 40.42 -16.60 -8.96
N LYS A 100 40.01 -16.11 -7.78
CA LYS A 100 39.38 -14.77 -7.62
C LYS A 100 39.93 -14.08 -6.38
N VAL A 101 40.24 -12.79 -6.52
CA VAL A 101 41.02 -11.99 -5.54
C VAL A 101 40.35 -11.97 -4.17
N HIS A 102 41.08 -12.35 -3.12
CA HIS A 102 40.57 -12.38 -1.75
C HIS A 102 40.33 -10.97 -1.18
N ARG A 103 39.10 -10.47 -1.33
CA ARG A 103 38.55 -9.46 -0.43
C ARG A 103 38.52 -10.07 0.98
N ALA A 104 39.42 -9.62 1.85
CA ALA A 104 39.77 -10.31 3.10
C ALA A 104 38.54 -10.75 3.91
N LYS A 105 38.39 -12.08 4.11
CA LYS A 105 37.32 -12.65 4.93
C LYS A 105 37.44 -12.12 6.36
N LYS A 106 36.54 -11.21 6.76
CA LYS A 106 36.43 -10.73 8.15
C LYS A 106 36.18 -11.93 9.07
N SER A 107 37.23 -12.36 9.78
CA SER A 107 37.25 -13.57 10.62
C SER A 107 36.34 -13.49 11.84
N LYS A 108 35.84 -12.29 12.19
CA LYS A 108 34.87 -12.08 13.25
C LYS A 108 33.59 -11.40 12.75
N ARG A 109 32.47 -11.67 13.41
CA ARG A 109 31.15 -11.02 13.24
C ARG A 109 30.62 -10.58 14.60
N MET A 110 29.89 -9.47 14.63
CA MET A 110 29.15 -9.05 15.81
C MET A 110 27.85 -9.86 15.90
N VAL A 111 27.69 -10.65 16.95
CA VAL A 111 26.44 -11.35 17.28
C VAL A 111 25.86 -10.77 18.56
N GLU A 112 24.60 -11.04 18.83
CA GLU A 112 23.95 -10.71 20.10
C GLU A 112 23.65 -11.96 20.91
N ILE A 113 24.03 -11.98 22.20
CA ILE A 113 23.76 -13.08 23.12
C ILE A 113 22.91 -12.56 24.28
N GLY A 114 21.78 -13.21 24.57
CA GLY A 114 20.95 -12.99 25.76
C GLY A 114 20.86 -14.23 26.66
N TRP A 115 20.14 -14.12 27.77
CA TRP A 115 19.89 -15.23 28.71
C TRP A 115 18.38 -15.47 28.89
N VAL A 116 17.96 -16.73 28.74
CA VAL A 116 16.62 -17.26 29.02
C VAL A 116 16.74 -18.34 30.10
N HIS A 117 15.79 -18.35 31.00
CA HIS A 117 15.71 -19.30 32.11
C HIS A 117 14.30 -19.88 32.18
N THR A 118 14.19 -21.20 32.24
CA THR A 118 12.92 -21.90 32.47
C THR A 118 12.85 -22.30 33.92
N ASP A 119 11.89 -21.74 34.63
CA ASP A 119 11.66 -21.96 36.05
C ASP A 119 10.22 -22.45 36.21
N SER A 120 10.05 -23.65 36.77
CA SER A 120 8.72 -24.21 37.06
C SER A 120 7.79 -24.24 35.83
N ASN A 121 8.30 -24.74 34.70
CA ASN A 121 7.70 -24.71 33.35
C ASN A 121 7.44 -23.31 32.73
N ILE A 122 7.86 -22.22 33.37
CA ILE A 122 7.69 -20.86 32.86
C ILE A 122 9.03 -20.31 32.33
N THR A 123 9.17 -20.31 31.01
CA THR A 123 10.34 -19.76 30.29
C THR A 123 10.31 -18.23 30.23
N LYS A 124 11.33 -17.56 30.80
CA LYS A 124 11.45 -16.09 30.85
C LYS A 124 12.85 -15.61 30.45
N GLN A 125 12.94 -14.54 29.67
CA GLN A 125 14.21 -13.84 29.43
C GLN A 125 14.63 -13.07 30.68
N ILE A 126 15.85 -13.31 31.17
CA ILE A 126 16.41 -12.56 32.31
C ILE A 126 16.82 -11.15 31.83
N ARG A 127 16.38 -10.11 32.54
CA ARG A 127 16.65 -8.71 32.18
C ARG A 127 17.99 -8.23 32.75
N ALA A 128 18.53 -7.13 32.23
CA ALA A 128 19.84 -6.59 32.64
C ALA A 128 19.95 -6.29 34.14
N LYS A 129 18.87 -5.81 34.78
CA LYS A 129 18.79 -5.58 36.24
C LYS A 129 18.91 -6.86 37.10
N GLN A 130 18.88 -8.04 36.48
CA GLN A 130 19.00 -9.36 37.13
C GLN A 130 20.24 -10.12 36.62
N GLY A 131 21.25 -9.43 36.08
CA GLY A 131 22.47 -10.02 35.52
C GLY A 131 22.37 -10.46 34.04
N GLY A 132 21.16 -10.59 33.50
CA GLY A 132 20.93 -10.97 32.10
C GLY A 132 20.95 -9.79 31.13
N GLY A 133 19.94 -9.74 30.25
CA GLY A 133 19.86 -8.79 29.13
C GLY A 133 20.81 -9.16 27.99
N THR A 134 20.59 -8.59 26.81
CA THR A 134 21.40 -8.87 25.61
C THR A 134 22.77 -8.18 25.70
N ARG A 135 23.82 -8.79 25.13
CA ARG A 135 25.16 -8.20 24.91
C ARG A 135 25.57 -8.39 23.44
N LYS A 136 26.36 -7.47 22.90
CA LYS A 136 26.94 -7.57 21.54
C LYS A 136 28.37 -8.09 21.63
N VAL A 137 28.71 -9.15 20.89
CA VAL A 137 29.96 -9.90 21.04
C VAL A 137 30.64 -10.15 19.68
N PRO A 138 31.96 -9.91 19.52
CA PRO A 138 32.72 -10.21 18.31
C PRO A 138 33.19 -11.68 18.27
N MET A 139 32.33 -12.59 17.83
CA MET A 139 32.64 -14.02 17.71
C MET A 139 33.33 -14.36 16.37
N ASN A 140 34.11 -15.46 16.34
CA ASN A 140 34.69 -15.98 15.11
C ASN A 140 33.58 -16.48 14.17
N VAL A 141 33.70 -16.27 12.86
CA VAL A 141 32.73 -16.79 11.87
C VAL A 141 32.63 -18.32 11.89
N GLN A 142 33.71 -19.02 12.23
CA GLN A 142 33.73 -20.48 12.38
C GLN A 142 33.21 -20.99 13.74
N SER A 143 32.81 -20.09 14.66
CA SER A 143 32.27 -20.48 15.98
C SER A 143 31.00 -21.33 15.82
N GLY A 144 30.88 -22.40 16.61
CA GLY A 144 29.69 -23.26 16.66
C GLY A 144 28.94 -23.17 17.99
N PHE A 145 28.07 -24.15 18.24
CA PHE A 145 27.30 -24.28 19.48
C PHE A 145 28.15 -24.17 20.75
N SER A 146 29.30 -24.87 20.79
CA SER A 146 30.18 -24.92 21.96
C SER A 146 30.77 -23.55 22.30
N ASP A 147 31.21 -22.79 21.29
CA ASP A 147 31.77 -21.46 21.47
C ASP A 147 30.72 -20.45 21.94
N ILE A 148 29.52 -20.47 21.34
CA ILE A 148 28.42 -19.57 21.73
C ILE A 148 28.00 -19.84 23.17
N LEU A 149 27.93 -21.13 23.57
CA LEU A 149 27.63 -21.51 24.95
C LEU A 149 28.74 -21.09 25.92
N LYS A 150 30.02 -21.29 25.56
CA LYS A 150 31.17 -20.88 26.39
C LYS A 150 31.20 -19.37 26.62
N GLU A 151 31.02 -18.60 25.56
CA GLU A 151 30.97 -17.13 25.60
C GLU A 151 29.77 -16.63 26.42
N GLY A 152 28.60 -17.23 26.21
CA GLY A 152 27.40 -16.91 26.98
C GLY A 152 27.49 -17.30 28.46
N LYS A 153 28.18 -18.41 28.80
CA LYS A 153 28.52 -18.75 30.19
C LYS A 153 29.41 -17.68 30.82
N ALA A 154 30.47 -17.23 30.13
CA ALA A 154 31.33 -16.15 30.62
C ALA A 154 30.57 -14.82 30.85
N LEU A 155 29.50 -14.56 30.09
CA LEU A 155 28.66 -13.35 30.22
C LEU A 155 27.62 -13.40 31.34
N PHE A 156 27.09 -14.57 31.69
CA PHE A 156 25.95 -14.72 32.62
C PHE A 156 26.22 -15.57 33.86
N PHE A 157 27.29 -16.36 33.85
CA PHE A 157 27.79 -17.20 34.95
C PHE A 157 29.29 -16.93 35.20
N PRO A 158 29.72 -15.68 35.47
CA PRO A 158 31.09 -15.40 35.90
C PRO A 158 31.43 -16.25 37.13
N ASP A 159 32.65 -16.78 37.18
CA ASP A 159 33.13 -17.70 38.22
C ASP A 159 32.17 -18.90 38.48
N GLY A 160 31.45 -19.32 37.45
CA GLY A 160 30.48 -20.42 37.50
C GLY A 160 29.14 -20.07 38.17
N LYS A 161 28.88 -18.80 38.51
CA LYS A 161 27.72 -18.39 39.33
C LYS A 161 26.92 -17.26 38.70
N SER A 162 25.60 -17.43 38.65
CA SER A 162 24.65 -16.40 38.20
C SER A 162 23.73 -15.93 39.34
N SER A 163 22.85 -14.97 39.03
CA SER A 163 21.75 -14.54 39.90
C SER A 163 20.68 -15.63 40.15
N LYS A 164 20.78 -16.80 39.50
CA LYS A 164 19.89 -17.94 39.69
C LYS A 164 20.54 -19.13 40.40
N GLY A 165 21.87 -19.24 40.41
CA GLY A 165 22.58 -20.33 41.10
C GLY A 165 23.97 -20.62 40.52
N HIS A 166 24.59 -21.71 40.98
CA HIS A 166 25.83 -22.22 40.40
C HIS A 166 25.54 -23.06 39.14
N GLU A 167 26.43 -23.03 38.15
CA GLU A 167 26.18 -23.65 36.84
C GLU A 167 26.04 -25.18 36.89
N SER A 168 26.60 -25.85 37.90
CA SER A 168 26.40 -27.29 38.11
C SER A 168 24.92 -27.69 38.17
N ASN A 169 24.07 -26.78 38.66
CA ASN A 169 22.66 -27.03 38.99
C ASN A 169 21.74 -26.92 37.77
N PHE A 170 22.28 -26.51 36.61
CA PHE A 170 21.51 -26.27 35.40
C PHE A 170 21.99 -27.14 34.24
N ASP A 171 21.06 -27.52 33.38
CA ASP A 171 21.35 -27.90 32.00
C ASP A 171 21.30 -26.67 31.10
N PHE A 172 22.11 -26.68 30.04
CA PHE A 172 22.36 -25.54 29.16
C PHE A 172 22.09 -25.88 27.70
N ASP A 173 21.48 -24.94 26.99
CA ASP A 173 21.23 -25.01 25.56
C ASP A 173 21.41 -23.62 24.91
N VAL A 174 21.46 -23.54 23.58
CA VAL A 174 21.60 -22.30 22.82
C VAL A 174 20.41 -22.16 21.87
N TRP A 175 19.59 -21.14 22.06
CA TRP A 175 18.34 -20.92 21.33
C TRP A 175 18.36 -19.67 20.44
N ASP A 176 17.42 -19.60 19.49
CA ASP A 176 17.11 -18.37 18.75
C ASP A 176 16.05 -17.50 19.45
N PHE A 177 15.68 -16.38 18.82
CA PHE A 177 14.65 -15.45 19.30
C PHE A 177 13.23 -16.02 19.34
N LYS A 178 12.99 -17.20 18.74
CA LYS A 178 11.73 -17.96 18.81
C LYS A 178 11.75 -19.06 19.88
N GLN A 179 12.88 -19.28 20.55
CA GLN A 179 13.16 -20.41 21.45
C GLN A 179 13.35 -21.75 20.72
N ASN A 180 13.74 -21.74 19.44
CA ASN A 180 14.21 -22.96 18.76
C ASN A 180 15.66 -23.27 19.18
N PRO A 181 16.04 -24.54 19.41
CA PRO A 181 17.42 -24.91 19.72
C PRO A 181 18.35 -24.87 18.49
N LEU A 182 19.60 -24.48 18.71
CA LEU A 182 20.69 -24.45 17.73
C LEU A 182 21.20 -25.88 17.48
N PRO A 183 21.09 -26.43 16.26
CA PRO A 183 21.67 -27.72 15.93
C PRO A 183 23.21 -27.64 16.00
N LYS A 184 23.83 -28.63 16.67
CA LYS A 184 25.25 -28.60 17.10
C LYS A 184 26.27 -28.57 15.93
N ASP A 185 25.81 -28.93 14.74
CA ASP A 185 26.51 -29.00 13.46
C ASP A 185 26.64 -27.64 12.73
N ASN A 186 25.94 -26.59 13.19
CA ASN A 186 25.90 -25.31 12.48
C ASN A 186 26.89 -24.27 13.03
N SER A 187 27.66 -23.63 12.13
CA SER A 187 28.55 -22.52 12.45
C SER A 187 27.90 -21.15 12.24
N VAL A 188 28.44 -20.11 12.89
CA VAL A 188 28.00 -18.72 12.73
C VAL A 188 28.04 -18.26 11.26
N GLU A 189 29.06 -18.64 10.48
CA GLU A 189 29.18 -18.34 9.04
C GLU A 189 28.04 -19.00 8.24
N MET A 190 27.73 -20.26 8.51
CA MET A 190 26.64 -21.00 7.87
C MET A 190 25.28 -20.36 8.13
N ILE A 191 25.02 -19.95 9.38
CA ILE A 191 23.76 -19.29 9.77
C ILE A 191 23.65 -17.89 9.12
N TYR A 192 24.73 -17.10 9.11
CA TYR A 192 24.76 -15.80 8.42
C TYR A 192 24.52 -15.93 6.92
N ASN A 193 25.19 -16.87 6.26
CA ASN A 193 25.10 -17.04 4.81
C ASN A 193 23.72 -17.55 4.36
N THR A 194 23.08 -18.42 5.14
CA THR A 194 21.76 -18.97 4.82
C THR A 194 20.62 -18.00 5.11
N VAL A 195 20.61 -17.35 6.28
CA VAL A 195 19.48 -16.50 6.72
C VAL A 195 19.65 -15.02 6.37
N LYS A 196 20.86 -14.60 5.95
CA LYS A 196 21.20 -13.24 5.43
C LYS A 196 20.81 -12.06 6.34
N LEU A 197 20.67 -12.29 7.65
CA LEU A 197 20.36 -11.23 8.63
C LEU A 197 21.60 -10.38 8.96
N PRO A 198 21.44 -9.07 9.26
CA PRO A 198 22.57 -8.18 9.54
C PRO A 198 23.27 -8.46 10.87
N ILE A 199 22.53 -8.94 11.89
CA ILE A 199 23.03 -9.38 13.19
C ILE A 199 22.27 -10.65 13.57
N LEU A 200 22.99 -11.72 13.94
CA LEU A 200 22.40 -12.92 14.55
C LEU A 200 22.20 -12.70 16.04
N ARG A 201 21.04 -13.12 16.58
CA ARG A 201 20.76 -13.13 18.02
C ARG A 201 20.52 -14.54 18.54
N PHE A 202 21.30 -14.91 19.54
CA PHE A 202 21.25 -16.15 20.29
C PHE A 202 20.80 -15.89 21.73
N TYR A 203 20.31 -16.93 22.40
CA TYR A 203 19.98 -16.93 23.81
C TYR A 203 20.56 -18.17 24.46
N ILE A 204 21.32 -18.01 25.55
CA ILE A 204 21.63 -19.14 26.42
C ILE A 204 20.35 -19.51 27.16
N ALA A 205 19.91 -20.74 27.00
CA ALA A 205 18.80 -21.31 27.74
C ALA A 205 19.33 -22.11 28.93
N THR A 206 18.60 -22.07 30.05
CA THR A 206 18.97 -22.75 31.30
C THR A 206 17.75 -23.36 31.97
N GLN A 207 17.86 -24.62 32.38
CA GLN A 207 16.81 -25.36 33.09
C GLN A 207 17.40 -26.01 34.35
N PRO A 208 16.73 -26.00 35.51
CA PRO A 208 17.18 -26.73 36.70
C PRO A 208 17.25 -28.23 36.44
N LYS A 209 18.34 -28.88 36.87
CA LYS A 209 18.45 -30.34 36.88
C LYS A 209 17.46 -30.92 37.88
N ALA A 210 16.79 -32.01 37.49
CA ALA A 210 15.93 -32.75 38.39
C ALA A 210 16.76 -33.39 39.51
N VAL A 211 16.39 -33.12 40.77
CA VAL A 211 16.95 -33.82 41.92
C VAL A 211 16.26 -35.17 42.03
N LEU A 212 16.99 -36.25 41.73
CA LEU A 212 16.56 -37.61 42.04
C LEU A 212 16.71 -37.83 43.55
N ASN A 213 15.60 -37.76 44.29
CA ASN A 213 15.58 -38.21 45.68
C ASN A 213 15.57 -39.75 45.72
N GLU A 214 16.69 -40.35 46.09
CA GLU A 214 16.83 -41.80 46.32
C GLU A 214 16.14 -42.25 47.63
N GLU A 215 14.82 -42.09 47.76
CA GLU A 215 14.14 -42.46 49.02
C GLU A 215 12.69 -42.99 48.89
N SER A 216 12.50 -44.07 48.12
CA SER A 216 11.30 -44.93 48.27
C SER A 216 11.55 -46.39 47.83
N VAL A 217 12.36 -47.12 48.60
CA VAL A 217 12.52 -48.59 48.45
C VAL A 217 11.36 -49.33 49.13
N LYS A 218 10.95 -50.47 48.52
CA LYS A 218 9.90 -51.48 48.90
C LYS A 218 8.70 -51.44 47.92
N ASN A 219 8.38 -52.50 47.17
CA ASN A 219 8.87 -53.89 47.17
C ASN A 219 9.17 -54.41 45.74
N CYS A 220 9.97 -55.48 45.66
CA CYS A 220 10.01 -56.41 44.51
C CYS A 220 8.68 -57.20 44.48
N ASP A 221 8.21 -57.81 43.38
CA ASP A 221 8.76 -58.87 42.51
C ASP A 221 7.82 -58.96 41.25
N GLN A 222 8.08 -59.64 40.12
CA GLN A 222 9.11 -60.63 39.73
C GLN A 222 9.28 -60.66 38.17
N ALA A 223 10.19 -61.51 37.68
CA ALA A 223 10.46 -61.95 36.28
C ALA A 223 9.41 -61.63 35.18
N SER A 224 9.73 -61.08 34.00
CA SER A 224 10.76 -61.37 32.98
C SER A 224 10.53 -62.60 32.06
N ALA A 225 9.91 -62.37 30.90
CA ALA A 225 10.00 -63.15 29.65
C ALA A 225 9.68 -62.18 28.47
N LEU A 226 10.53 -61.97 27.45
CA LEU A 226 10.83 -62.82 26.27
C LEU A 226 9.58 -63.09 25.39
N LEU A 227 9.55 -63.00 24.05
CA LEU A 227 10.44 -62.51 22.96
C LEU A 227 9.57 -62.34 21.66
N GLU A 228 10.14 -61.77 20.58
CA GLU A 228 10.08 -62.12 19.12
C GLU A 228 8.89 -62.93 18.50
N SER A 229 8.60 -62.90 17.18
CA SER A 229 8.87 -61.97 16.05
C SER A 229 8.05 -62.42 14.80
N ASP A 230 8.07 -61.62 13.72
CA ASP A 230 7.83 -62.01 12.31
C ASP A 230 6.45 -62.59 11.87
N GLN A 231 6.23 -62.97 10.60
CA GLN A 231 5.96 -62.11 9.42
C GLN A 231 5.20 -62.86 8.30
N LEU A 232 4.46 -62.11 7.45
CA LEU A 232 4.09 -62.35 6.03
C LEU A 232 3.14 -63.49 5.56
N THR A 233 2.39 -63.14 4.49
CA THR A 233 1.89 -63.93 3.33
C THR A 233 0.36 -64.16 3.09
N HIS A 234 0.02 -64.16 1.79
CA HIS A 234 -1.24 -64.30 1.02
C HIS A 234 -2.16 -65.50 1.41
N SER A 235 -3.46 -65.64 1.02
CA SER A 235 -4.04 -65.53 -0.33
C SER A 235 -5.59 -65.71 -0.47
N ASP A 236 -6.22 -64.88 -1.32
CA ASP A 236 -7.20 -65.16 -2.43
C ASP A 236 -8.54 -65.97 -2.31
N ARG A 237 -9.55 -65.54 -3.11
CA ARG A 237 -10.74 -66.23 -3.73
C ARG A 237 -12.14 -66.50 -3.08
N LEU A 238 -13.11 -65.66 -3.53
CA LEU A 238 -14.35 -65.96 -4.33
C LEU A 238 -15.64 -66.68 -3.79
N ARG A 239 -16.80 -66.00 -4.07
CA ARG A 239 -18.19 -66.50 -4.38
C ARG A 239 -19.03 -67.14 -3.23
N SER A 240 -20.38 -67.09 -3.23
CA SER A 240 -21.41 -66.53 -4.16
C SER A 240 -22.78 -66.19 -3.48
N THR A 241 -23.65 -65.50 -4.24
CA THR A 241 -25.09 -65.15 -4.09
C THR A 241 -26.06 -66.38 -4.06
N PRO A 242 -27.42 -66.31 -3.84
CA PRO A 242 -28.37 -65.25 -4.29
C PRO A 242 -29.71 -64.91 -3.54
N GLU A 243 -30.25 -63.73 -3.90
CA GLU A 243 -31.66 -63.29 -4.17
C GLU A 243 -32.90 -63.61 -3.26
N ARG A 244 -33.74 -62.55 -3.04
CA ARG A 244 -35.18 -62.36 -3.40
C ARG A 244 -36.03 -61.63 -2.32
N ASP A 245 -37.09 -60.85 -2.58
CA ASP A 245 -37.50 -59.95 -3.70
C ASP A 245 -38.81 -59.16 -3.27
N VAL A 246 -39.45 -58.39 -4.18
CA VAL A 246 -40.89 -57.95 -4.24
C VAL A 246 -41.28 -56.49 -3.85
N GLN A 247 -41.44 -55.62 -4.88
CA GLN A 247 -42.56 -54.64 -5.16
C GLN A 247 -42.88 -53.46 -4.18
N ASP A 248 -43.46 -52.29 -4.51
CA ASP A 248 -43.87 -51.52 -5.74
C ASP A 248 -44.31 -50.09 -5.28
N GLN A 249 -44.57 -48.98 -6.03
CA GLN A 249 -44.41 -48.52 -7.44
C GLN A 249 -44.65 -46.97 -7.52
N ARG A 250 -44.44 -46.35 -8.71
CA ARG A 250 -44.79 -44.96 -9.17
C ARG A 250 -43.88 -43.79 -8.70
N GLY A 251 -43.49 -42.84 -9.56
CA GLY A 251 -43.59 -42.79 -11.04
C GLY A 251 -43.42 -41.38 -11.65
N GLY A 252 -42.51 -41.24 -12.63
CA GLY A 252 -42.26 -40.02 -13.45
C GLY A 252 -41.13 -39.12 -12.91
N SER A 253 -40.26 -38.52 -13.74
CA SER A 253 -40.06 -38.68 -15.20
C SER A 253 -38.69 -38.16 -15.68
N GLU A 254 -38.04 -38.94 -16.55
CA GLU A 254 -37.11 -38.54 -17.65
C GLU A 254 -35.82 -37.75 -17.32
N ASP A 255 -34.71 -38.52 -17.25
CA ASP A 255 -33.49 -38.43 -18.10
C ASP A 255 -33.33 -37.27 -19.11
N SER A 256 -32.13 -36.84 -19.52
CA SER A 256 -30.74 -37.02 -19.03
C SER A 256 -29.80 -36.12 -19.87
N PHE A 257 -28.68 -35.63 -19.33
CA PHE A 257 -27.71 -34.79 -20.05
C PHE A 257 -26.43 -35.56 -20.42
N PRO A 258 -26.08 -35.71 -21.71
CA PRO A 258 -24.78 -36.21 -22.14
C PRO A 258 -23.74 -35.09 -22.30
N GLU A 259 -22.48 -35.46 -22.04
CA GLU A 259 -21.25 -34.66 -22.17
C GLU A 259 -20.82 -34.52 -23.64
N VAL A 260 -20.53 -33.30 -24.12
CA VAL A 260 -20.00 -33.07 -25.50
C VAL A 260 -18.93 -31.97 -25.55
N PHE A 261 -17.88 -32.28 -26.32
CA PHE A 261 -16.76 -31.46 -26.77
C PHE A 261 -17.08 -30.02 -27.18
N PHE A 262 -16.12 -29.12 -26.96
CA PHE A 262 -15.97 -27.90 -27.75
C PHE A 262 -14.98 -28.11 -28.90
N VAL A 263 -15.39 -27.73 -30.11
CA VAL A 263 -14.58 -27.71 -31.34
C VAL A 263 -14.22 -26.26 -31.67
N SER A 264 -13.03 -26.01 -32.22
CA SER A 264 -12.67 -24.70 -32.76
C SER A 264 -13.33 -24.48 -34.12
N GLU A 265 -14.04 -23.37 -34.28
CA GLU A 265 -14.63 -22.98 -35.57
C GLU A 265 -14.14 -21.59 -35.98
N GLN A 266 -13.93 -21.42 -37.29
CA GLN A 266 -13.38 -20.21 -37.89
C GLN A 266 -14.52 -19.29 -38.33
N ILE A 267 -14.34 -17.97 -38.21
CA ILE A 267 -15.21 -16.99 -38.89
C ILE A 267 -14.34 -16.08 -39.76
N GLU A 268 -14.75 -15.93 -41.01
CA GLU A 268 -13.97 -15.28 -42.07
C GLU A 268 -14.07 -13.75 -42.03
N ALA A 269 -13.03 -13.06 -42.52
CA ALA A 269 -13.02 -11.62 -42.66
C ALA A 269 -13.69 -11.19 -43.98
N THR A 270 -14.76 -10.39 -43.90
CA THR A 270 -15.34 -9.71 -45.06
C THR A 270 -14.65 -8.37 -45.30
N GLN A 271 -14.04 -8.21 -46.48
CA GLN A 271 -13.36 -6.98 -46.87
C GLN A 271 -14.33 -5.93 -47.40
N SER A 272 -14.13 -4.66 -47.01
CA SER A 272 -14.74 -3.49 -47.65
C SER A 272 -13.63 -2.57 -48.16
N SER A 273 -13.51 -2.45 -49.47
CA SER A 273 -12.35 -1.85 -50.13
C SER A 273 -12.58 -0.39 -50.50
N VAL A 274 -11.75 0.52 -49.97
CA VAL A 274 -11.51 1.84 -50.58
C VAL A 274 -10.02 2.08 -50.68
N ASN A 275 -9.50 2.19 -51.90
CA ASN A 275 -8.08 2.41 -52.15
C ASN A 275 -7.69 3.87 -51.90
N THR A 276 -6.59 4.08 -51.20
CA THR A 276 -5.60 5.11 -51.60
C THR A 276 -4.23 4.45 -51.70
N HIS A 277 -3.38 5.02 -52.55
CA HIS A 277 -2.25 4.33 -53.18
C HIS A 277 -1.13 5.36 -53.36
N LEU A 278 0.11 5.06 -52.93
CA LEU A 278 1.38 5.37 -53.61
C LEU A 278 2.61 5.17 -52.68
N HIS A 279 3.63 4.52 -53.25
CA HIS A 279 5.07 4.56 -52.94
C HIS A 279 5.58 4.62 -51.49
N ALA A 280 6.10 3.47 -51.05
CA ALA A 280 7.38 3.46 -50.36
C ALA A 280 8.51 3.90 -51.32
N SER A 281 9.56 4.52 -50.76
CA SER A 281 10.88 4.63 -51.39
C SER A 281 11.92 4.18 -50.37
N THR A 282 12.63 3.10 -50.69
CA THR A 282 13.73 2.58 -49.87
C THR A 282 15.02 3.28 -50.26
N ASP A 283 15.83 3.70 -49.28
CA ASP A 283 17.25 3.95 -49.49
C ASP A 283 18.07 3.44 -48.30
N HIS A 284 19.31 3.03 -48.57
CA HIS A 284 20.20 2.31 -47.66
C HIS A 284 21.32 3.21 -47.08
N VAL A 285 22.32 2.59 -46.42
CA VAL A 285 23.51 3.17 -45.76
C VAL A 285 23.22 3.65 -44.33
N ALA A 286 23.43 2.89 -43.24
CA ALA A 286 24.49 1.97 -42.79
C ALA A 286 25.71 2.65 -42.12
N ASN A 287 25.99 2.25 -40.87
CA ASN A 287 27.28 2.27 -40.14
C ASN A 287 27.93 3.66 -39.84
N THR A 288 28.62 3.93 -38.72
CA THR A 288 28.98 3.14 -37.49
C THR A 288 29.62 4.05 -36.41
N PHE A 289 29.80 3.51 -35.19
CA PHE A 289 31.00 3.64 -34.32
C PHE A 289 31.22 4.85 -33.34
N VAL A 290 31.22 4.47 -32.04
CA VAL A 290 32.08 4.81 -30.85
C VAL A 290 32.24 6.20 -30.18
N ASP A 291 32.23 6.10 -28.84
CA ASP A 291 33.15 6.65 -27.81
C ASP A 291 33.04 8.07 -27.16
N ASP A 292 32.73 7.99 -25.86
CA ASP A 292 33.37 8.60 -24.67
C ASP A 292 33.37 10.11 -24.31
N ILE A 293 32.92 10.34 -23.05
CA ILE A 293 33.50 11.20 -22.01
C ILE A 293 33.72 12.70 -22.33
N ARG A 294 32.80 13.55 -21.84
CA ARG A 294 33.08 14.52 -20.73
C ARG A 294 31.87 15.36 -20.30
N ASP A 295 31.81 15.67 -19.00
CA ASP A 295 31.14 16.87 -18.49
C ASP A 295 31.88 18.14 -18.92
N PRO A 296 31.15 19.23 -19.21
CA PRO A 296 31.64 20.57 -18.95
C PRO A 296 30.67 21.37 -18.05
N ILE A 297 31.13 21.56 -16.81
CA ILE A 297 31.26 22.86 -16.10
C ILE A 297 30.25 23.96 -16.45
N THR A 298 29.59 24.47 -15.41
CA THR A 298 28.75 25.68 -15.40
C THR A 298 29.47 26.91 -15.99
N LEU A 299 28.81 27.61 -16.91
CA LEU A 299 29.20 28.95 -17.33
C LEU A 299 27.97 29.87 -17.31
N SER A 300 28.00 30.87 -16.42
CA SER A 300 26.97 31.89 -16.30
C SER A 300 27.07 32.88 -17.45
N VAL A 301 25.94 33.18 -18.10
CA VAL A 301 25.79 34.35 -18.97
C VAL A 301 24.49 35.05 -18.59
N GLU A 302 24.62 36.23 -17.98
CA GLU A 302 23.52 37.16 -17.78
C GLU A 302 23.31 37.95 -19.07
N LEU A 303 22.09 37.97 -19.59
CA LEU A 303 21.65 38.97 -20.56
C LEU A 303 20.27 39.49 -20.13
N GLU A 304 20.24 40.73 -19.67
CA GLU A 304 19.01 41.50 -19.55
C GLU A 304 18.49 41.83 -20.95
N TYR A 305 17.18 41.83 -21.16
CA TYR A 305 16.57 42.56 -22.27
C TYR A 305 15.16 43.03 -21.90
N SER A 306 15.03 44.33 -21.65
CA SER A 306 13.74 44.99 -21.48
C SER A 306 13.07 45.22 -22.84
N VAL A 307 11.75 45.13 -22.87
CA VAL A 307 10.92 45.67 -23.96
C VAL A 307 9.76 46.41 -23.33
N GLU A 308 9.69 47.73 -23.54
CA GLU A 308 8.59 48.57 -23.09
C GLU A 308 7.41 48.50 -24.07
N GLU A 309 6.21 48.80 -23.56
CA GLU A 309 5.01 48.93 -24.40
C GLU A 309 5.10 50.18 -25.30
N THR A 310 4.44 50.17 -26.45
CA THR A 310 4.26 51.39 -27.26
C THR A 310 2.82 51.50 -27.76
N VAL A 311 2.04 52.35 -27.10
CA VAL A 311 0.65 52.65 -27.46
C VAL A 311 0.63 53.80 -28.48
N SER A 312 -0.09 53.62 -29.60
CA SER A 312 -0.25 54.65 -30.62
C SER A 312 -1.46 55.55 -30.33
N HIS A 313 -1.22 56.85 -30.20
CA HIS A 313 -2.26 57.87 -29.99
C HIS A 313 -3.17 58.09 -31.21
N ALA A 314 -4.44 58.39 -30.93
CA ALA A 314 -5.24 59.37 -31.67
C ALA A 314 -5.79 60.40 -30.67
N ILE A 315 -5.98 61.66 -31.09
CA ILE A 315 -6.15 62.81 -30.17
C ILE A 315 -7.44 63.59 -30.46
N ARG A 316 -8.25 63.82 -29.41
CA ARG A 316 -9.02 65.04 -29.05
C ARG A 316 -10.09 64.68 -27.99
N ALA A 317 -10.42 65.51 -27.00
CA ALA A 317 -9.79 66.74 -26.49
C ALA A 317 -10.27 67.02 -25.05
N ASP A 318 -9.48 67.78 -24.28
CA ASP A 318 -9.86 69.00 -23.49
C ASP A 318 -11.28 69.09 -22.85
N VAL A 319 -11.47 69.49 -21.58
CA VAL A 319 -10.53 70.13 -20.61
C VAL A 319 -11.08 70.17 -19.15
N TYR A 320 -10.17 70.12 -18.16
CA TYR A 320 -10.28 70.49 -16.72
C TYR A 320 -11.23 69.81 -15.71
N ASP A 321 -10.65 69.56 -14.54
CA ASP A 321 -11.19 69.27 -13.20
C ASP A 321 -11.32 70.60 -12.39
N PRO A 322 -12.18 70.72 -11.34
CA PRO A 322 -11.70 70.44 -9.98
C PRO A 322 -12.72 69.84 -8.97
N GLU A 323 -12.20 68.96 -8.11
CA GLU A 323 -12.44 68.63 -6.68
C GLU A 323 -13.56 69.30 -5.81
N ILE A 324 -13.75 68.69 -4.60
CA ILE A 324 -14.34 69.20 -3.33
C ILE A 324 -15.88 69.12 -3.18
N SER A 325 -16.50 68.95 -2.00
CA SER A 325 -16.33 68.03 -0.82
C SER A 325 -17.47 68.29 0.20
N PHE A 326 -17.67 67.38 1.17
CA PHE A 326 -18.54 67.42 2.38
C PHE A 326 -19.58 68.55 2.63
N GLY A 327 -20.81 68.15 2.99
CA GLY A 327 -21.80 69.01 3.68
C GLY A 327 -23.06 68.27 4.12
N ALA A 328 -23.66 68.60 5.28
CA ALA A 328 -24.81 67.87 5.84
C ALA A 328 -25.83 68.78 6.56
N GLN A 329 -27.12 68.44 6.47
CA GLN A 329 -28.28 68.94 7.25
C GLN A 329 -29.37 67.85 7.16
N GLN A 330 -29.77 67.11 8.19
CA GLN A 330 -30.43 67.43 9.48
C GLN A 330 -31.96 67.66 9.42
N ILE A 331 -32.70 66.72 10.06
CA ILE A 331 -34.00 66.90 10.76
C ILE A 331 -35.20 67.08 9.76
N VAL A 332 -36.37 66.42 9.88
CA VAL A 332 -37.21 66.14 11.07
C VAL A 332 -37.86 64.73 11.05
N ASP A 333 -38.25 64.22 12.22
CA ASP A 333 -39.19 63.11 12.45
C ASP A 333 -40.61 63.45 11.91
N ASN A 334 -41.57 62.55 11.63
CA ASN A 334 -42.06 61.44 12.47
C ASN A 334 -43.11 60.54 11.72
N ASP A 335 -43.57 59.48 12.38
CA ASP A 335 -44.84 58.73 12.21
C ASP A 335 -45.18 57.90 10.94
N SER A 336 -45.13 56.58 11.14
CA SER A 336 -46.29 55.67 11.05
C SER A 336 -46.97 55.31 9.69
N LEU A 337 -46.45 54.23 9.10
CA LEU A 337 -47.18 53.00 8.70
C LEU A 337 -48.33 53.00 7.66
N SER A 338 -48.21 51.97 6.79
CA SER A 338 -49.25 51.10 6.19
C SER A 338 -49.83 51.41 4.81
N ASP A 339 -49.63 50.41 3.93
CA ASP A 339 -50.40 49.97 2.75
C ASP A 339 -51.11 50.98 1.85
N THR A 340 -50.49 51.23 0.68
CA THR A 340 -51.26 51.16 -0.59
C THR A 340 -50.37 50.76 -1.76
N LEU A 341 -50.55 49.55 -2.29
CA LEU A 341 -50.10 49.21 -3.64
C LEU A 341 -51.13 49.76 -4.65
N PRO A 342 -50.67 50.39 -5.74
CA PRO A 342 -51.08 49.87 -7.04
C PRO A 342 -49.97 49.92 -8.12
N TYR A 343 -49.77 48.78 -8.76
CA TYR A 343 -49.43 48.59 -10.18
C TYR A 343 -48.36 49.49 -10.84
N GLN A 344 -47.21 48.89 -11.19
CA GLN A 344 -46.27 49.41 -12.22
C GLN A 344 -46.16 48.42 -13.40
N PRO A 345 -45.69 48.87 -14.58
CA PRO A 345 -45.86 48.14 -15.85
C PRO A 345 -44.92 46.95 -16.03
N GLU A 346 -45.24 46.12 -17.02
CA GLU A 346 -44.40 45.00 -17.46
C GLU A 346 -43.11 45.50 -18.13
N GLU A 347 -41.98 45.38 -17.43
CA GLU A 347 -40.66 45.50 -18.07
C GLU A 347 -40.28 44.18 -18.75
N LEU A 348 -39.73 44.27 -19.95
CA LEU A 348 -39.24 43.13 -20.73
C LEU A 348 -38.09 42.43 -19.99
N PRO A 349 -38.02 41.09 -19.99
CA PRO A 349 -36.96 40.37 -19.31
C PRO A 349 -35.61 40.59 -20.00
N HIS A 350 -34.84 41.55 -19.48
CA HIS A 350 -33.41 41.67 -19.77
C HIS A 350 -32.70 40.41 -19.24
N SER A 351 -32.49 39.45 -20.14
CA SER A 351 -31.81 38.19 -19.89
C SER A 351 -30.30 38.40 -19.68
N SER A 352 -29.97 38.97 -18.51
CA SER A 352 -28.68 38.70 -17.87
C SER A 352 -28.48 37.18 -17.83
N PRO A 353 -27.30 36.66 -18.21
CA PRO A 353 -27.08 35.21 -18.25
C PRO A 353 -27.17 34.68 -16.81
N GLN A 354 -28.20 33.89 -16.55
CA GLN A 354 -28.39 33.23 -15.26
C GLN A 354 -27.16 32.36 -14.99
N ALA A 355 -26.35 32.75 -14.00
CA ALA A 355 -25.24 31.96 -13.54
C ALA A 355 -25.80 30.62 -13.03
N LEU A 356 -25.52 29.54 -13.76
CA LEU A 356 -25.97 28.18 -13.45
C LEU A 356 -25.62 27.88 -11.99
N SER A 357 -26.64 27.59 -11.18
CA SER A 357 -26.44 27.28 -9.77
C SER A 357 -25.55 26.03 -9.65
N PRO A 358 -24.51 26.06 -8.79
CA PRO A 358 -23.55 24.97 -8.73
C PRO A 358 -24.24 23.69 -8.24
N ARG A 359 -24.03 22.60 -8.97
CA ARG A 359 -24.54 21.27 -8.63
C ARG A 359 -23.86 20.82 -7.35
N ILE A 360 -24.66 20.72 -6.27
CA ILE A 360 -24.16 20.30 -4.96
C ILE A 360 -24.10 18.77 -4.92
N LEU A 361 -22.92 18.21 -4.74
CA LEU A 361 -22.71 16.81 -4.44
C LEU A 361 -22.57 16.65 -2.92
N VAL A 362 -23.36 15.76 -2.32
CA VAL A 362 -23.22 15.38 -0.91
C VAL A 362 -22.67 13.96 -0.88
N LEU A 363 -21.48 13.78 -0.33
CA LEU A 363 -20.73 12.51 -0.37
C LEU A 363 -20.35 12.07 1.04
N HIS A 364 -20.53 10.80 1.38
CA HIS A 364 -20.06 10.23 2.65
C HIS A 364 -18.57 9.88 2.56
N TYR A 365 -17.81 10.18 3.62
CA TYR A 365 -16.37 9.92 3.69
C TYR A 365 -16.00 8.46 3.35
N SER A 366 -16.85 7.50 3.75
CA SER A 366 -16.67 6.06 3.57
C SER A 366 -17.31 5.47 2.30
N LYS A 367 -18.01 6.27 1.49
CA LYS A 367 -18.71 5.82 0.26
C LYS A 367 -18.40 6.66 -0.99
N SER A 368 -17.58 7.71 -0.85
CA SER A 368 -17.27 8.69 -1.91
C SER A 368 -16.90 8.06 -3.26
N PHE A 369 -16.23 6.90 -3.28
CA PHE A 369 -15.92 6.18 -4.52
C PHE A 369 -17.17 5.74 -5.31
N ALA A 370 -18.14 5.11 -4.64
CA ALA A 370 -19.37 4.65 -5.27
C ALA A 370 -20.29 5.84 -5.63
N GLU A 371 -20.41 6.80 -4.72
CA GLU A 371 -21.28 7.97 -4.87
C GLU A 371 -20.77 8.93 -5.96
N MET A 372 -19.46 9.00 -6.20
CA MET A 372 -18.92 9.69 -7.38
C MET A 372 -19.24 8.94 -8.68
N ILE A 373 -19.14 7.61 -8.74
CA ILE A 373 -19.52 6.86 -9.95
C ILE A 373 -21.02 7.04 -10.24
N GLU A 374 -21.86 7.05 -9.21
CA GLU A 374 -23.29 7.34 -9.32
C GLU A 374 -23.54 8.77 -9.82
N ALA A 375 -22.97 9.79 -9.17
CA ALA A 375 -23.11 11.19 -9.56
C ALA A 375 -22.64 11.45 -11.01
N PHE A 376 -21.55 10.80 -11.44
CA PHE A 376 -20.99 10.91 -12.79
C PHE A 376 -21.56 9.89 -13.80
N SER A 377 -22.54 9.06 -13.41
CA SER A 377 -23.30 8.25 -14.37
C SER A 377 -24.18 9.11 -15.26
N ASP A 378 -24.62 10.27 -14.77
CA ASP A 378 -25.28 11.34 -15.54
C ASP A 378 -24.23 12.16 -16.33
N PRO A 379 -24.30 12.23 -17.68
CA PRO A 379 -23.38 13.04 -18.49
C PRO A 379 -23.45 14.55 -18.23
N GLU A 380 -24.61 15.09 -17.83
CA GLU A 380 -24.82 16.54 -17.66
C GLU A 380 -24.04 17.13 -16.48
N ILE A 381 -23.45 16.28 -15.63
CA ILE A 381 -22.51 16.71 -14.58
C ILE A 381 -21.30 17.48 -15.14
N MET A 382 -20.90 17.20 -16.38
CA MET A 382 -19.76 17.86 -17.03
C MET A 382 -20.02 19.35 -17.25
N ASN A 383 -21.26 19.68 -17.61
CA ASN A 383 -21.74 21.04 -17.90
C ASN A 383 -21.97 21.89 -16.63
N ALA A 384 -21.96 21.26 -15.45
CA ALA A 384 -22.18 21.94 -14.17
C ALA A 384 -20.88 22.43 -13.51
N SER A 385 -20.98 23.54 -12.77
CA SER A 385 -20.02 23.87 -11.72
C SER A 385 -20.30 22.99 -10.49
N LEU A 386 -19.27 22.39 -9.88
CA LEU A 386 -19.44 21.41 -8.81
C LEU A 386 -19.07 21.99 -7.44
N THR A 387 -20.00 21.90 -6.50
CA THR A 387 -19.75 22.18 -5.07
C THR A 387 -19.89 20.88 -4.30
N VAL A 388 -18.87 20.48 -3.55
CA VAL A 388 -18.93 19.27 -2.72
C VAL A 388 -19.14 19.62 -1.25
N LYS A 389 -20.04 18.89 -0.60
CA LYS A 389 -20.19 18.80 0.85
C LYS A 389 -19.91 17.36 1.27
N ARG A 390 -19.13 17.15 2.33
CA ARG A 390 -18.78 15.82 2.81
C ARG A 390 -19.49 15.51 4.13
N LEU A 391 -20.00 14.29 4.26
CA LEU A 391 -20.54 13.75 5.50
C LEU A 391 -19.45 12.89 6.17
N LEU A 392 -19.16 13.21 7.43
CA LEU A 392 -18.19 12.50 8.26
C LEU A 392 -18.77 11.13 8.74
N PRO A 393 -17.96 10.23 9.33
CA PRO A 393 -18.43 8.90 9.75
C PRO A 393 -19.53 8.89 10.83
N ASP A 394 -19.77 10.01 11.50
CA ASP A 394 -20.87 10.23 12.45
C ASP A 394 -22.12 10.87 11.80
N SER A 395 -22.13 10.96 10.47
CA SER A 395 -23.12 11.65 9.64
C SER A 395 -23.25 13.16 9.88
N SER A 396 -22.30 13.79 10.58
CA SER A 396 -22.19 15.25 10.62
C SER A 396 -21.68 15.80 9.27
N LEU A 397 -22.04 17.04 8.94
CA LEU A 397 -21.42 17.75 7.81
C LEU A 397 -20.00 18.18 8.21
N GLU A 398 -19.02 17.88 7.36
CA GLU A 398 -17.70 18.48 7.46
C GLU A 398 -17.83 20.01 7.35
N ALA A 399 -17.11 20.71 8.22
CA ALA A 399 -17.20 22.15 8.33
C ALA A 399 -16.66 22.86 7.07
N GLY A 400 -15.51 22.41 6.56
CA GLY A 400 -14.86 22.95 5.38
C GLY A 400 -15.67 22.76 4.09
N ALA A 401 -15.56 23.75 3.19
CA ALA A 401 -16.20 23.73 1.89
C ALA A 401 -15.30 24.39 0.82
N GLY A 402 -15.57 24.11 -0.45
CA GLY A 402 -14.89 24.73 -1.59
C GLY A 402 -13.76 23.88 -2.19
N SER A 403 -12.82 24.53 -2.87
CA SER A 403 -11.89 23.85 -3.80
C SER A 403 -10.92 22.86 -3.14
N GLY A 404 -10.58 23.05 -1.85
CA GLY A 404 -9.77 22.10 -1.08
C GLY A 404 -10.50 20.76 -0.87
N VAL A 405 -11.80 20.80 -0.55
CA VAL A 405 -12.63 19.60 -0.37
C VAL A 405 -12.86 18.89 -1.71
N LEU A 406 -13.09 19.63 -2.79
CA LEU A 406 -13.22 19.06 -4.14
C LEU A 406 -11.94 18.32 -4.58
N ARG A 407 -10.75 18.92 -4.35
CA ARG A 407 -9.46 18.24 -4.59
C ARG A 407 -9.30 16.99 -3.71
N ASP A 408 -9.69 17.07 -2.43
CA ASP A 408 -9.55 15.96 -1.48
C ASP A 408 -10.44 14.77 -1.85
N VAL A 409 -11.61 15.04 -2.39
CA VAL A 409 -12.56 14.06 -2.92
C VAL A 409 -12.06 13.39 -4.20
N TYR A 410 -11.53 14.14 -5.17
CA TYR A 410 -10.83 13.52 -6.33
C TYR A 410 -9.65 12.65 -5.89
N SER A 411 -8.85 13.12 -4.92
CA SER A 411 -7.69 12.38 -4.40
C SER A 411 -8.09 11.11 -3.64
N CYS A 412 -9.18 11.15 -2.88
CA CYS A 412 -9.82 9.96 -2.28
C CYS A 412 -10.26 8.97 -3.36
N PHE A 413 -11.01 9.45 -4.36
CA PHE A 413 -11.54 8.63 -5.44
C PHE A 413 -10.44 7.86 -6.18
N TRP A 414 -9.38 8.56 -6.61
CA TRP A 414 -8.29 7.93 -7.34
C TRP A 414 -7.47 6.99 -6.45
N THR A 415 -7.26 7.33 -5.17
CA THR A 415 -6.65 6.41 -4.20
C THR A 415 -7.42 5.10 -4.10
N GLU A 416 -8.75 5.15 -3.98
CA GLU A 416 -9.57 3.94 -3.90
C GLU A 416 -9.66 3.19 -5.25
N PHE A 417 -9.70 3.91 -6.37
CA PHE A 417 -9.67 3.32 -7.71
C PHE A 417 -8.40 2.49 -7.96
N TYR A 418 -7.22 2.99 -7.54
CA TYR A 418 -5.96 2.26 -7.68
C TYR A 418 -5.93 0.92 -6.92
N GLU A 419 -6.67 0.81 -5.81
CA GLU A 419 -6.71 -0.40 -4.98
C GLU A 419 -7.88 -1.33 -5.32
N ARG A 420 -8.99 -0.81 -5.88
CA ARG A 420 -10.20 -1.61 -6.17
C ARG A 420 -10.43 -1.93 -7.64
N CYS A 421 -9.84 -1.19 -8.57
CA CYS A 421 -10.16 -1.26 -10.00
C CYS A 421 -8.93 -1.37 -10.92
N THR A 422 -7.71 -1.45 -10.38
CA THR A 422 -6.48 -1.57 -11.18
C THR A 422 -5.56 -2.68 -10.69
N LEU A 423 -4.79 -3.26 -11.62
CA LEU A 423 -3.65 -4.14 -11.35
C LEU A 423 -2.34 -3.35 -11.43
N GLY A 424 -1.26 -3.95 -10.94
CA GLY A 424 0.10 -3.38 -10.95
C GLY A 424 0.53 -2.74 -9.62
N THR A 425 1.81 -2.40 -9.52
CA THR A 425 2.44 -1.88 -8.28
C THR A 425 2.70 -0.37 -8.32
N THR A 426 3.77 0.08 -8.98
CA THR A 426 4.17 1.50 -9.05
C THR A 426 3.35 2.22 -10.10
N LEU A 427 3.18 1.59 -11.27
CA LEU A 427 2.17 1.93 -12.24
C LEU A 427 0.97 0.97 -12.13
N LYS A 428 -0.19 1.53 -12.45
CA LYS A 428 -1.50 0.91 -12.35
C LYS A 428 -2.17 0.88 -13.72
N VAL A 429 -2.93 -0.19 -14.01
CA VAL A 429 -3.75 -0.32 -15.23
C VAL A 429 -5.13 -0.86 -14.84
N PRO A 430 -6.24 -0.27 -15.31
CA PRO A 430 -7.58 -0.79 -15.01
C PRO A 430 -7.75 -2.25 -15.44
N PHE A 431 -8.41 -3.05 -14.60
CA PHE A 431 -8.76 -4.44 -14.94
C PHE A 431 -10.26 -4.60 -15.14
N LEU A 432 -10.64 -5.54 -16.01
CA LEU A 432 -12.04 -5.80 -16.33
C LEU A 432 -12.77 -6.40 -15.11
N ARG A 433 -13.90 -5.77 -14.77
CA ARG A 433 -14.75 -6.13 -13.63
C ARG A 433 -16.17 -6.42 -14.11
N HIS A 434 -16.73 -7.56 -13.74
CA HIS A 434 -18.09 -7.96 -14.14
C HIS A 434 -19.19 -7.04 -13.59
N ASP A 435 -18.92 -6.33 -12.48
CA ASP A 435 -19.85 -5.38 -11.88
C ASP A 435 -19.72 -3.94 -12.46
N PHE A 436 -18.76 -3.70 -13.36
CA PHE A 436 -18.57 -2.42 -14.04
C PHE A 436 -19.06 -2.49 -15.50
N THR A 437 -20.28 -1.99 -15.72
CA THR A 437 -20.86 -1.76 -17.04
C THR A 437 -20.11 -0.66 -17.81
N ALA A 438 -20.35 -0.56 -19.12
CA ALA A 438 -19.80 0.53 -19.95
C ALA A 438 -20.09 1.91 -19.35
N GLU A 439 -21.33 2.17 -18.89
CA GLU A 439 -21.70 3.46 -18.30
C GLU A 439 -20.98 3.75 -16.97
N LYS A 440 -20.65 2.74 -16.15
CA LYS A 440 -19.78 2.93 -14.98
C LYS A 440 -18.35 3.29 -15.40
N TRP A 441 -17.79 2.65 -16.43
CA TRP A 441 -16.47 3.03 -16.94
C TRP A 441 -16.47 4.43 -17.55
N LYS A 442 -17.49 4.81 -18.31
CA LYS A 442 -17.69 6.18 -18.82
C LYS A 442 -17.83 7.20 -17.69
N ALA A 443 -18.50 6.86 -16.59
CA ALA A 443 -18.55 7.71 -15.40
C ALA A 443 -17.13 7.97 -14.83
N VAL A 444 -16.26 6.96 -14.77
CA VAL A 444 -14.85 7.17 -14.37
C VAL A 444 -14.07 8.01 -15.39
N GLY A 445 -14.30 7.83 -16.69
CA GLY A 445 -13.74 8.69 -17.74
C GLY A 445 -14.19 10.16 -17.62
N ARG A 446 -15.44 10.39 -17.20
CA ARG A 446 -15.96 11.74 -16.88
C ARG A 446 -15.33 12.30 -15.60
N ILE A 447 -15.11 11.49 -14.56
CA ILE A 447 -14.37 11.89 -13.35
C ILE A 447 -12.92 12.31 -13.68
N LEU A 448 -12.25 11.57 -14.58
CA LEU A 448 -10.91 11.91 -15.08
C LEU A 448 -10.91 13.29 -15.76
N LEU A 449 -11.79 13.49 -16.74
CA LEU A 449 -11.87 14.75 -17.49
C LEU A 449 -12.23 15.92 -16.57
N LYS A 450 -13.22 15.75 -15.69
CA LYS A 450 -13.71 16.81 -14.79
C LYS A 450 -12.69 17.16 -13.71
N GLY A 451 -11.96 16.17 -13.18
CA GLY A 451 -10.82 16.41 -12.27
C GLY A 451 -9.70 17.23 -12.91
N PHE A 452 -9.43 17.03 -14.20
CA PHE A 452 -8.48 17.86 -14.95
C PHE A 452 -9.04 19.26 -15.26
N GLN A 453 -10.31 19.37 -15.64
CA GLN A 453 -10.98 20.65 -15.89
C GLN A 453 -11.03 21.52 -14.62
N ASP A 454 -11.66 21.03 -13.55
CA ASP A 454 -11.93 21.80 -12.33
C ASP A 454 -10.68 21.98 -11.45
N CYS A 455 -9.81 20.97 -11.37
CA CYS A 455 -8.74 20.88 -10.36
C CYS A 455 -7.33 20.66 -10.92
N LYS A 456 -7.16 20.54 -12.25
CA LYS A 456 -5.90 20.18 -12.92
C LYS A 456 -5.30 18.86 -12.42
N TYR A 457 -6.14 17.98 -11.88
CA TYR A 457 -5.77 16.66 -11.38
C TYR A 457 -5.73 15.65 -12.54
N ILE A 458 -4.64 14.89 -12.65
CA ILE A 458 -4.54 13.72 -13.53
C ILE A 458 -3.98 12.56 -12.69
N PRO A 459 -4.58 11.35 -12.71
CA PRO A 459 -4.14 10.22 -11.88
C PRO A 459 -2.81 9.62 -12.37
N VAL A 460 -1.69 10.24 -12.01
CA VAL A 460 -0.33 9.90 -12.52
C VAL A 460 0.22 8.52 -12.12
N LYS A 461 -0.52 7.70 -11.36
CA LYS A 461 -0.17 6.28 -11.19
C LYS A 461 -0.74 5.40 -12.30
N LEU A 462 -1.72 5.87 -13.09
CA LEU A 462 -2.11 5.14 -14.30
C LEU A 462 -0.94 5.09 -15.28
N ALA A 463 -0.72 3.97 -15.96
CA ALA A 463 0.38 3.86 -16.91
C ALA A 463 0.19 4.83 -18.09
N LEU A 464 1.25 5.56 -18.49
CA LEU A 464 1.20 6.48 -19.63
C LEU A 464 0.67 5.82 -20.91
N PRO A 465 1.14 4.62 -21.34
CA PRO A 465 0.58 3.93 -22.50
C PRO A 465 -0.95 3.75 -22.48
N PHE A 466 -1.55 3.51 -21.30
CA PHE A 466 -3.00 3.38 -21.18
C PHE A 466 -3.72 4.72 -21.42
N LEU A 467 -3.22 5.83 -20.87
CA LEU A 467 -3.82 7.15 -21.12
C LEU A 467 -3.48 7.74 -22.51
N GLU A 468 -2.30 7.46 -23.04
CA GLU A 468 -1.94 7.80 -24.42
C GLU A 468 -2.90 7.11 -25.39
N GLU A 469 -3.14 5.82 -25.20
CA GLU A 469 -4.11 5.09 -26.01
C GLU A 469 -5.51 5.68 -25.85
N VAL A 470 -6.00 5.96 -24.63
CA VAL A 470 -7.30 6.63 -24.39
C VAL A 470 -7.45 7.95 -25.16
N PHE A 471 -6.48 8.86 -25.01
CA PHE A 471 -6.60 10.22 -25.56
C PHE A 471 -6.26 10.32 -27.05
N PHE A 472 -5.33 9.52 -27.56
CA PHE A 472 -4.73 9.70 -28.88
C PHE A 472 -5.01 8.56 -29.87
N GLY A 473 -5.49 7.40 -29.40
CA GLY A 473 -5.66 6.21 -30.24
C GLY A 473 -4.34 5.56 -30.66
N THR A 474 -3.27 5.84 -29.92
CA THR A 474 -1.94 5.27 -30.14
C THR A 474 -1.05 5.45 -28.90
N VAL A 475 -0.12 4.53 -28.69
CA VAL A 475 0.90 4.59 -27.63
C VAL A 475 2.15 5.32 -28.14
N CYS A 476 2.60 6.32 -27.37
CA CYS A 476 3.83 7.09 -27.62
C CYS A 476 5.00 6.67 -26.72
N SER A 477 4.71 6.06 -25.57
CA SER A 477 5.66 5.66 -24.54
C SER A 477 6.25 4.25 -24.73
N ASP A 478 7.45 4.01 -24.22
CA ASP A 478 8.06 2.67 -24.17
C ASP A 478 7.22 1.74 -23.27
N LEU A 479 6.46 0.85 -23.89
CA LEU A 479 5.61 -0.16 -23.24
C LEU A 479 6.39 -1.02 -22.23
N ARG A 480 7.63 -1.43 -22.56
CA ARG A 480 8.43 -2.32 -21.71
C ARG A 480 8.99 -1.57 -20.50
N ALA A 481 9.42 -0.32 -20.67
CA ALA A 481 9.83 0.53 -19.55
C ALA A 481 8.67 0.83 -18.58
N HIS A 482 7.43 0.87 -19.07
CA HIS A 482 6.23 1.02 -18.23
C HIS A 482 5.79 -0.31 -17.60
N PHE A 483 5.89 -1.43 -18.33
CA PHE A 483 5.59 -2.77 -17.79
C PHE A 483 6.54 -3.13 -16.63
N LEU A 484 7.82 -2.79 -16.73
CA LEU A 484 8.80 -2.93 -15.66
C LEU A 484 8.49 -2.08 -14.40
N GLN A 485 7.55 -1.15 -14.46
CA GLN A 485 7.01 -0.41 -13.30
C GLN A 485 5.61 -0.89 -12.87
N PHE A 486 4.94 -1.68 -13.70
CA PHE A 486 3.66 -2.34 -13.42
C PHE A 486 3.86 -3.62 -12.59
N VAL A 487 4.84 -4.47 -12.94
CA VAL A 487 5.21 -5.67 -12.17
C VAL A 487 5.74 -5.35 -10.77
N SER A 488 5.97 -6.34 -9.90
CA SER A 488 6.56 -6.05 -8.58
C SER A 488 8.04 -5.64 -8.69
N CYS A 489 8.57 -4.98 -7.66
CA CYS A 489 9.98 -4.62 -7.63
C CYS A 489 10.91 -5.85 -7.59
N GLN A 490 10.44 -7.00 -7.07
CA GLN A 490 11.16 -8.27 -7.14
C GLN A 490 11.22 -8.78 -8.58
N ASP A 491 10.07 -8.83 -9.26
CA ASP A 491 9.98 -9.35 -10.63
C ASP A 491 10.77 -8.48 -11.59
N ARG A 492 10.63 -7.14 -11.49
CA ARG A 492 11.41 -6.18 -12.26
C ARG A 492 12.91 -6.41 -12.10
N ASP A 493 13.39 -6.59 -10.86
CA ASP A 493 14.81 -6.77 -10.57
C ASP A 493 15.33 -8.16 -11.02
N ILE A 494 14.45 -9.08 -11.41
CA ILE A 494 14.78 -10.32 -12.14
C ILE A 494 14.72 -10.06 -13.66
N LEU A 495 13.63 -9.49 -14.18
CA LEU A 495 13.43 -9.23 -15.61
C LEU A 495 14.51 -8.31 -16.22
N CYS A 496 14.92 -7.24 -15.52
CA CYS A 496 16.02 -6.38 -15.97
C CYS A 496 17.33 -7.16 -16.05
N ARG A 497 17.68 -7.92 -15.00
CA ARG A 497 18.90 -8.75 -15.02
C ARG A 497 18.87 -9.81 -16.11
N ALA A 498 17.71 -10.40 -16.38
CA ALA A 498 17.54 -11.39 -17.45
C ALA A 498 17.68 -10.78 -18.86
N LEU A 499 17.35 -9.48 -19.02
CA LEU A 499 17.59 -8.71 -20.24
C LEU A 499 19.06 -8.29 -20.39
N ASP A 500 19.74 -7.94 -19.30
CA ASP A 500 21.15 -7.53 -19.29
C ASP A 500 22.11 -8.74 -19.47
N ASP A 501 21.87 -9.81 -18.71
CA ASP A 501 22.57 -11.11 -18.74
C ASP A 501 21.61 -12.22 -18.33
N PHE A 502 21.08 -12.93 -19.33
CA PHE A 502 20.16 -14.06 -19.17
C PHE A 502 20.71 -15.19 -18.28
N THR A 503 22.04 -15.29 -18.11
CA THR A 503 22.69 -16.29 -17.24
C THR A 503 22.88 -15.83 -15.79
N SER A 504 22.56 -14.57 -15.48
CA SER A 504 22.67 -13.97 -14.14
C SER A 504 21.43 -14.16 -13.24
N VAL A 505 20.40 -14.83 -13.76
CA VAL A 505 19.13 -15.14 -13.08
C VAL A 505 18.95 -16.64 -12.92
N ASP A 506 18.16 -17.05 -11.93
CA ASP A 506 17.63 -18.41 -11.91
C ASP A 506 16.53 -18.52 -12.99
N LEU A 507 16.54 -19.63 -13.74
CA LEU A 507 15.59 -19.82 -14.84
C LEU A 507 14.19 -20.16 -14.31
N ASP A 508 14.10 -20.84 -13.17
CA ASP A 508 12.82 -21.20 -12.55
C ASP A 508 12.12 -19.92 -12.04
N ASP A 509 12.86 -19.02 -11.36
CA ASP A 509 12.38 -17.69 -10.95
C ASP A 509 11.85 -16.88 -12.16
N LEU A 510 12.58 -16.87 -13.28
CA LEU A 510 12.19 -16.15 -14.50
C LEU A 510 10.93 -16.75 -15.15
N LEU A 511 10.83 -18.07 -15.19
CA LEU A 511 9.68 -18.77 -15.77
C LEU A 511 8.42 -18.65 -14.88
N GLU A 512 8.55 -18.58 -13.56
CA GLU A 512 7.41 -18.30 -12.65
C GLU A 512 6.79 -16.92 -12.93
N ILE A 513 7.64 -15.89 -13.08
CA ILE A 513 7.21 -14.54 -13.44
C ILE A 513 6.50 -14.55 -14.81
N LEU A 514 7.12 -15.14 -15.83
CA LEU A 514 6.55 -15.14 -17.19
C LEU A 514 5.26 -15.99 -17.28
N ASN A 515 5.15 -17.07 -16.50
CA ASN A 515 3.92 -17.87 -16.38
C ASN A 515 2.79 -17.08 -15.68
N THR A 516 3.09 -16.17 -14.76
CA THR A 516 2.11 -15.25 -14.16
C THR A 516 1.44 -14.36 -15.21
N PHE A 517 2.17 -14.01 -16.27
CA PHE A 517 1.65 -13.30 -17.45
C PHE A 517 1.22 -14.24 -18.59
N GLU A 518 0.93 -15.50 -18.26
CA GLU A 518 0.40 -16.54 -19.16
C GLU A 518 1.35 -16.85 -20.34
N CYS A 519 2.66 -16.61 -20.20
CA CYS A 519 3.60 -16.91 -21.28
C CYS A 519 3.62 -18.41 -21.59
N ARG A 520 3.54 -18.73 -22.89
CA ARG A 520 3.65 -20.10 -23.44
C ARG A 520 4.76 -20.22 -24.50
N ARG A 521 5.50 -19.14 -24.76
CA ARG A 521 6.63 -19.13 -25.70
C ARG A 521 7.89 -19.67 -25.02
N HIS A 522 8.75 -20.37 -25.77
CA HIS A 522 10.04 -20.83 -25.25
C HIS A 522 10.98 -19.62 -25.04
N VAL A 523 11.43 -19.44 -23.80
CA VAL A 523 12.21 -18.27 -23.37
C VAL A 523 13.71 -18.52 -23.56
N THR A 524 14.39 -17.56 -24.17
CA THR A 524 15.84 -17.56 -24.38
C THR A 524 16.38 -16.13 -24.27
N ALA A 525 17.70 -15.95 -24.13
CA ALA A 525 18.34 -14.63 -24.19
C ALA A 525 17.95 -13.82 -25.44
N ALA A 526 17.78 -14.48 -26.59
CA ALA A 526 17.40 -13.83 -27.85
C ALA A 526 15.90 -13.49 -27.94
N THR A 527 15.02 -14.28 -27.32
CA THR A 527 13.56 -14.12 -27.42
C THR A 527 12.95 -13.31 -26.28
N LEU A 528 13.60 -13.22 -25.10
CA LEU A 528 13.05 -12.55 -23.92
C LEU A 528 12.67 -11.08 -24.18
N ALA A 529 13.49 -10.35 -24.94
CA ALA A 529 13.25 -8.93 -25.24
C ALA A 529 11.97 -8.70 -26.07
N GLU A 530 11.64 -9.64 -26.97
CA GLU A 530 10.41 -9.63 -27.78
C GLU A 530 9.21 -10.10 -26.96
N ILE A 531 9.36 -11.22 -26.23
CA ILE A 531 8.33 -11.77 -25.32
C ILE A 531 7.86 -10.72 -24.31
N LEU A 532 8.79 -9.93 -23.75
CA LEU A 532 8.44 -8.85 -22.83
C LEU A 532 7.75 -7.67 -23.54
N ASN A 533 8.05 -7.36 -24.79
CA ASN A 533 7.30 -6.35 -25.55
C ASN A 533 5.85 -6.82 -25.81
N GLU A 534 5.66 -8.08 -26.20
CA GLU A 534 4.35 -8.71 -26.40
C GLU A 534 3.51 -8.69 -25.12
N ILE A 535 4.09 -9.14 -24.00
CA ILE A 535 3.43 -9.11 -22.68
C ILE A 535 3.10 -7.67 -22.26
N SER A 536 4.01 -6.72 -22.47
CA SER A 536 3.77 -5.31 -22.15
C SER A 536 2.57 -4.75 -22.92
N HIS A 537 2.45 -5.06 -24.21
CA HIS A 537 1.29 -4.67 -25.01
C HIS A 537 0.00 -5.38 -24.55
N LYS A 538 0.09 -6.67 -24.20
CA LYS A 538 -1.06 -7.45 -23.71
C LYS A 538 -1.63 -6.90 -22.40
N GLU A 539 -0.77 -6.66 -21.41
CA GLU A 539 -1.20 -6.22 -20.07
C GLU A 539 -1.55 -4.72 -20.02
N LEU A 540 -0.81 -3.85 -20.71
CA LEU A 540 -1.00 -2.39 -20.61
C LEU A 540 -2.04 -1.83 -21.60
N VAL A 541 -2.36 -2.54 -22.69
CA VAL A 541 -3.22 -2.03 -23.77
C VAL A 541 -4.36 -3.01 -24.12
N GLN A 542 -4.06 -4.27 -24.47
CA GLN A 542 -5.08 -5.19 -24.98
C GLN A 542 -6.10 -5.62 -23.92
N LYS A 543 -5.64 -6.05 -22.73
CA LYS A 543 -6.53 -6.42 -21.61
C LYS A 543 -7.44 -5.27 -21.13
N PRO A 544 -6.97 -4.01 -20.98
CA PRO A 544 -7.83 -2.89 -20.61
C PRO A 544 -8.66 -2.28 -21.76
N MET A 545 -8.59 -2.77 -23.01
CA MET A 545 -9.13 -2.07 -24.18
C MET A 545 -10.61 -1.63 -24.07
N PHE A 546 -11.47 -2.47 -23.49
CA PHE A 546 -12.88 -2.08 -23.26
C PHE A 546 -13.03 -0.87 -22.31
N VAL A 547 -12.15 -0.71 -21.32
CA VAL A 547 -12.09 0.48 -20.46
C VAL A 547 -11.53 1.67 -21.23
N ILE A 548 -10.50 1.45 -22.05
CA ILE A 548 -9.90 2.46 -22.93
C ILE A 548 -10.99 3.10 -23.81
N ASP A 549 -11.78 2.29 -24.50
CA ASP A 549 -12.83 2.78 -25.41
C ASP A 549 -13.96 3.51 -24.66
N CYS A 550 -14.37 3.00 -23.49
CA CYS A 550 -15.32 3.70 -22.62
C CYS A 550 -14.80 5.07 -22.14
N TRP A 551 -13.49 5.22 -21.92
CA TRP A 551 -12.90 6.50 -21.50
C TRP A 551 -12.66 7.43 -22.71
N ARG A 552 -12.26 6.88 -23.86
CA ARG A 552 -12.11 7.56 -25.14
C ARG A 552 -13.41 8.27 -25.53
N GLU A 553 -14.54 7.55 -25.51
CA GLU A 553 -15.87 8.07 -25.89
C GLU A 553 -16.22 9.40 -25.18
N VAL A 554 -15.85 9.52 -23.89
CA VAL A 554 -16.17 10.70 -23.07
C VAL A 554 -15.05 11.76 -23.01
N THR A 555 -13.82 11.46 -23.47
CA THR A 555 -12.67 12.38 -23.42
C THR A 555 -12.28 12.96 -24.79
N GLN A 556 -12.52 12.23 -25.88
CA GLN A 556 -12.08 12.58 -27.24
C GLN A 556 -12.72 13.88 -27.77
N LEU A 557 -13.93 14.22 -27.32
CA LEU A 557 -14.64 15.45 -27.70
C LEU A 557 -14.10 16.73 -27.01
N GLN A 558 -13.15 16.60 -26.08
CA GLN A 558 -12.83 17.63 -25.07
C GLN A 558 -11.33 17.88 -24.86
N THR A 559 -10.43 17.22 -25.62
CA THR A 559 -8.98 17.28 -25.37
C THR A 559 -8.16 17.56 -26.64
N THR A 560 -7.49 18.70 -26.70
CA THR A 560 -6.54 19.08 -27.77
C THR A 560 -5.08 18.87 -27.34
N LEU A 561 -4.82 17.75 -26.65
CA LEU A 561 -3.54 17.46 -25.99
C LEU A 561 -2.61 16.65 -26.92
N SER A 562 -1.28 16.75 -26.74
CA SER A 562 -0.29 15.86 -27.35
C SER A 562 0.40 14.92 -26.35
N CYS A 563 0.97 13.81 -26.82
CA CYS A 563 1.78 12.89 -26.01
C CYS A 563 2.90 13.59 -25.22
N LYS A 564 3.54 14.62 -25.82
CA LYS A 564 4.62 15.38 -25.18
C LYS A 564 4.12 16.20 -24.00
N GLU A 565 2.94 16.81 -24.14
CA GLU A 565 2.32 17.58 -23.06
C GLU A 565 1.76 16.67 -21.96
N LEU A 566 1.17 15.52 -22.31
CA LEU A 566 0.76 14.50 -21.33
C LEU A 566 1.95 14.01 -20.50
N THR A 567 3.05 13.66 -21.17
CA THR A 567 4.32 13.27 -20.52
C THR A 567 4.85 14.39 -19.61
N LYS A 568 4.79 15.65 -20.07
CA LYS A 568 5.19 16.80 -19.25
C LYS A 568 4.29 16.97 -18.03
N MET A 569 2.98 16.88 -18.17
CA MET A 569 2.03 16.98 -17.05
C MET A 569 2.24 15.87 -16.02
N TYR A 570 2.48 14.63 -16.45
CA TYR A 570 2.88 13.53 -15.56
C TYR A 570 4.14 13.88 -14.78
N SER A 571 5.17 14.37 -15.47
CA SER A 571 6.43 14.81 -14.87
C SER A 571 6.23 15.98 -13.91
N ASP A 572 5.37 16.97 -14.23
CA ASP A 572 5.10 18.16 -13.42
C ASP A 572 4.26 17.84 -12.17
N LEU A 573 3.19 17.05 -12.32
CA LEU A 573 2.27 16.68 -11.24
C LEU A 573 2.89 15.71 -10.23
N LYS A 574 3.78 14.80 -10.65
CA LYS A 574 4.38 13.81 -9.75
C LYS A 574 5.17 14.49 -8.62
N PRO A 575 4.82 14.26 -7.33
CA PRO A 575 5.51 14.90 -6.21
C PRO A 575 6.94 14.41 -6.05
N THR A 576 7.84 15.30 -5.65
CA THR A 576 9.20 14.95 -5.19
C THR A 576 9.60 15.87 -4.04
N PRO A 577 10.46 15.43 -3.09
CA PRO A 577 10.88 16.28 -1.98
C PRO A 577 11.49 17.62 -2.42
N LYS A 578 12.18 17.63 -3.57
CA LYS A 578 12.77 18.83 -4.19
C LYS A 578 11.73 19.82 -4.72
N LYS A 579 10.57 19.36 -5.20
CA LYS A 579 9.44 20.23 -5.58
C LYS A 579 8.73 20.76 -4.35
N VAL A 580 8.28 19.86 -3.47
CA VAL A 580 7.46 20.24 -2.32
C VAL A 580 8.20 21.20 -1.39
N ALA A 581 9.50 20.98 -1.14
CA ALA A 581 10.31 21.91 -0.33
C ALA A 581 10.58 23.28 -0.98
N LYS A 582 10.33 23.44 -2.30
CA LYS A 582 10.31 24.75 -3.00
C LYS A 582 8.95 25.45 -2.92
N MET A 583 7.85 24.70 -2.81
CA MET A 583 6.49 25.25 -2.70
C MET A 583 6.25 25.93 -1.35
N LEU A 584 7.00 25.55 -0.30
CA LEU A 584 6.88 26.10 1.05
C LEU A 584 7.28 27.59 1.11
N MET A 585 6.26 28.44 1.16
CA MET A 585 6.36 29.89 1.36
C MET A 585 6.30 30.19 2.86
N PHE A 586 7.33 30.84 3.39
CA PHE A 586 7.44 31.23 4.79
C PHE A 586 7.31 32.75 4.92
N PRO A 587 6.99 33.29 6.11
CA PRO A 587 6.91 34.74 6.32
C PRO A 587 8.27 35.41 6.11
N THR A 588 8.26 36.65 5.61
CA THR A 588 9.48 37.43 5.31
C THR A 588 10.33 37.67 6.57
N GLU A 589 9.68 37.87 7.70
CA GLU A 589 10.30 37.99 9.02
C GLU A 589 9.89 36.80 9.89
N MET A 590 10.85 36.19 10.59
CA MET A 590 10.63 35.04 11.48
C MET A 590 11.45 35.21 12.76
N THR A 591 10.87 34.82 13.90
CA THR A 591 11.64 34.70 15.16
C THR A 591 12.66 33.55 15.07
N SER A 592 13.65 33.54 15.97
CA SER A 592 14.64 32.44 16.00
C SER A 592 13.99 31.05 16.17
N LYS A 593 12.89 30.95 16.91
CA LYS A 593 12.12 29.69 17.03
C LYS A 593 11.42 29.33 15.72
N GLN A 594 10.77 30.30 15.08
CA GLN A 594 10.07 30.10 13.80
C GLN A 594 11.03 29.68 12.68
N ALA A 595 12.25 30.25 12.64
CA ALA A 595 13.31 29.83 11.72
C ALA A 595 13.82 28.39 11.99
N GLU A 596 13.87 27.97 13.25
CA GLU A 596 14.18 26.60 13.63
C GLU A 596 13.08 25.62 13.19
N VAL A 597 11.80 25.94 13.45
CA VAL A 597 10.66 25.12 12.99
C VAL A 597 10.55 25.11 11.46
N ALA A 598 10.88 26.22 10.77
CA ALA A 598 10.99 26.25 9.31
C ALA A 598 12.06 25.27 8.81
N THR A 599 13.20 25.21 9.49
CA THR A 599 14.27 24.23 9.22
C THR A 599 13.80 22.80 9.49
N HIS A 600 13.01 22.58 10.54
CA HIS A 600 12.40 21.29 10.84
C HIS A 600 11.42 20.84 9.73
N LEU A 601 10.54 21.72 9.25
CA LEU A 601 9.63 21.42 8.13
C LEU A 601 10.38 21.11 6.83
N ARG A 602 11.36 21.95 6.44
CA ARG A 602 12.19 21.71 5.23
C ARG A 602 12.99 20.42 5.32
N ARG A 603 13.41 20.02 6.53
CA ARG A 603 14.05 18.72 6.78
C ARG A 603 13.05 17.57 6.70
N TYR A 604 11.88 17.71 7.32
CA TYR A 604 10.82 16.69 7.33
C TYR A 604 10.42 16.30 5.91
N VAL A 605 10.06 17.27 5.07
CA VAL A 605 9.70 17.06 3.66
C VAL A 605 10.81 16.36 2.86
N ARG A 606 12.09 16.55 3.24
CA ARG A 606 13.25 15.87 2.64
C ARG A 606 13.45 14.42 3.12
N GLU A 607 12.93 14.07 4.29
CA GLU A 607 12.98 12.70 4.84
C GLU A 607 11.76 11.83 4.44
N LEU A 608 10.78 12.36 3.68
CA LEU A 608 9.59 11.62 3.27
C LEU A 608 9.82 10.70 2.05
N ASP A 609 9.20 9.52 2.10
CA ASP A 609 8.98 8.63 0.94
C ASP A 609 7.82 9.12 0.05
N GLU A 610 7.60 8.46 -1.10
CA GLU A 610 6.61 8.89 -2.09
C GLU A 610 5.15 8.86 -1.56
N ASP A 611 4.80 7.91 -0.70
CA ASP A 611 3.46 7.80 -0.12
C ASP A 611 3.22 8.90 0.94
N LYS A 612 4.16 9.06 1.88
CA LYS A 612 4.06 10.10 2.91
C LYS A 612 4.15 11.51 2.32
N LEU A 613 4.86 11.70 1.21
CA LEU A 613 4.91 12.97 0.50
C LEU A 613 3.57 13.28 -0.21
N GLY A 614 2.91 12.29 -0.80
CA GLY A 614 1.54 12.44 -1.32
C GLY A 614 0.56 12.80 -0.20
N ARG A 615 0.60 12.10 0.95
CA ARG A 615 -0.21 12.45 2.13
C ARG A 615 0.09 13.86 2.63
N PHE A 616 1.35 14.27 2.67
CA PHE A 616 1.74 15.64 3.05
C PHE A 616 1.11 16.69 2.13
N LEU A 617 1.23 16.54 0.80
CA LEU A 617 0.59 17.46 -0.13
C LEU A 617 -0.93 17.50 0.04
N ARG A 618 -1.55 16.33 0.25
CA ARG A 618 -3.00 16.22 0.39
C ARG A 618 -3.49 16.90 1.67
N PHE A 619 -2.78 16.75 2.78
CA PHE A 619 -3.02 17.47 4.04
C PHE A 619 -2.89 19.00 3.88
N CYS A 620 -1.94 19.47 3.06
CA CYS A 620 -1.70 20.91 2.87
C CYS A 620 -2.67 21.56 1.87
N THR A 621 -3.07 20.85 0.81
CA THR A 621 -3.72 21.44 -0.38
C THR A 621 -5.04 20.79 -0.78
N GLY A 622 -5.34 19.61 -0.24
CA GLY A 622 -6.40 18.72 -0.72
C GLY A 622 -5.98 17.79 -1.87
N SER A 623 -4.78 17.91 -2.44
CA SER A 623 -4.32 17.00 -3.51
C SER A 623 -3.06 16.24 -3.13
N ASP A 624 -3.00 14.93 -3.45
CA ASP A 624 -1.77 14.14 -3.34
C ASP A 624 -0.71 14.48 -4.43
N LEU A 625 -1.07 15.37 -5.37
CA LEU A 625 -0.26 15.77 -6.52
C LEU A 625 0.09 17.26 -6.50
N VAL A 626 1.08 17.65 -7.31
CA VAL A 626 1.55 19.04 -7.43
C VAL A 626 0.63 19.86 -8.33
N VAL A 627 -0.61 20.09 -7.89
CA VAL A 627 -1.62 20.93 -8.58
C VAL A 627 -1.52 22.42 -8.26
N SER A 628 -0.47 22.84 -7.54
CA SER A 628 -0.18 24.22 -7.16
C SER A 628 1.32 24.50 -7.17
N SER A 629 1.69 25.78 -7.30
CA SER A 629 3.06 26.27 -7.18
C SER A 629 3.49 26.58 -5.73
N THR A 630 2.54 26.75 -4.81
CA THR A 630 2.81 27.26 -3.45
C THR A 630 2.03 26.53 -2.36
N ILE A 631 2.61 26.49 -1.18
CA ILE A 631 2.02 26.11 0.10
C ILE A 631 2.45 27.17 1.12
N GLY A 632 1.50 27.88 1.71
CA GLY A 632 1.80 28.83 2.79
C GLY A 632 2.22 28.12 4.08
N VAL A 633 3.09 28.75 4.86
CA VAL A 633 3.50 28.27 6.20
C VAL A 633 3.41 29.42 7.18
N ASP A 634 2.44 29.34 8.09
CA ASP A 634 2.25 30.28 9.19
C ASP A 634 2.69 29.68 10.52
N PHE A 635 3.15 30.54 11.43
CA PHE A 635 3.45 30.17 12.81
C PHE A 635 2.37 30.67 13.75
N ILE A 636 1.86 29.77 14.57
CA ILE A 636 0.80 30.04 15.55
C ILE A 636 1.26 29.66 16.95
N HIS A 637 0.72 30.33 17.96
CA HIS A 637 0.93 29.92 19.34
C HIS A 637 0.01 28.73 19.67
N GLN A 638 0.58 27.61 20.12
CA GLN A 638 -0.14 26.43 20.59
C GLN A 638 0.47 26.01 21.93
N SER A 639 -0.37 25.57 22.87
CA SER A 639 0.08 24.94 24.11
C SER A 639 0.48 23.48 23.86
N ASP A 640 1.33 22.90 24.70
CA ASP A 640 1.84 21.52 24.56
C ASP A 640 0.72 20.46 24.46
N PHE A 641 -0.46 20.74 25.04
CA PHE A 641 -1.65 19.87 24.98
C PHE A 641 -2.46 19.99 23.68
N THR A 642 -2.28 21.08 22.92
CA THR A 642 -3.00 21.34 21.66
C THR A 642 -2.09 21.35 20.43
N ARG A 643 -0.77 21.26 20.65
CA ARG A 643 0.27 21.29 19.62
C ARG A 643 0.05 20.20 18.57
N ARG A 644 -0.05 20.63 17.32
CA ARG A 644 -0.11 19.78 16.12
C ARG A 644 0.00 20.66 14.86
N PRO A 645 0.52 20.15 13.73
CA PRO A 645 0.30 20.78 12.43
C PRO A 645 -1.19 20.88 12.12
N ILE A 646 -1.62 22.00 11.52
CA ILE A 646 -3.00 22.20 11.04
C ILE A 646 -2.95 22.56 9.56
N GLY A 647 -3.62 21.78 8.72
CA GLY A 647 -3.73 22.01 7.27
C GLY A 647 -5.00 22.76 6.90
N ARG A 648 -4.89 23.75 6.02
CA ARG A 648 -5.98 24.59 5.52
C ARG A 648 -6.08 24.43 4.00
N THR A 649 -6.63 23.30 3.55
CA THR A 649 -6.55 22.86 2.15
C THR A 649 -7.12 23.83 1.11
N CYS A 650 -8.17 24.59 1.44
CA CYS A 650 -8.71 25.62 0.55
C CYS A 650 -7.76 26.79 0.32
N GLY A 651 -7.03 27.23 1.36
CA GLY A 651 -6.00 28.28 1.28
C GLY A 651 -4.59 27.78 0.97
N MET A 652 -4.42 26.45 0.85
CA MET A 652 -3.12 25.78 0.64
C MET A 652 -2.08 26.15 1.72
N LEU A 653 -2.51 26.24 2.98
CA LEU A 653 -1.74 26.80 4.10
C LEU A 653 -1.53 25.76 5.20
N ILE A 654 -0.35 25.74 5.82
CA ILE A 654 -0.03 24.98 7.03
C ILE A 654 0.17 25.96 8.18
N HIS A 655 -0.53 25.78 9.29
CA HIS A 655 -0.14 26.40 10.56
C HIS A 655 0.70 25.42 11.39
N LEU A 656 1.82 25.92 11.93
CA LEU A 656 2.73 25.18 12.82
C LEU A 656 2.92 25.92 14.13
N SER A 657 3.10 25.19 15.24
CA SER A 657 3.57 25.81 16.47
C SER A 657 5.01 26.30 16.32
N GLU A 658 5.34 27.43 16.94
CA GLU A 658 6.73 27.84 17.18
C GLU A 658 7.39 27.12 18.37
N SER A 659 6.66 26.25 19.10
CA SER A 659 7.16 25.55 20.31
C SER A 659 7.84 24.19 20.05
N TYR A 660 8.25 23.88 18.83
CA TYR A 660 8.98 22.64 18.53
C TYR A 660 10.48 22.80 18.78
N ASP A 661 10.92 22.53 20.02
CA ASP A 661 12.34 22.61 20.39
C ASP A 661 13.19 21.44 19.83
N HIS A 662 12.59 20.37 19.28
CA HIS A 662 13.32 19.25 18.67
C HIS A 662 12.65 18.63 17.43
N PHE A 663 13.48 18.28 16.44
CA PHE A 663 13.05 17.62 15.20
C PHE A 663 12.40 16.23 15.37
N PRO A 664 12.83 15.36 16.31
CA PRO A 664 12.14 14.09 16.55
C PRO A 664 10.68 14.28 16.98
N ASP A 665 10.39 15.29 17.79
CA ASP A 665 9.05 15.56 18.32
C ASP A 665 8.15 16.12 17.22
N PHE A 666 8.64 17.14 16.50
CA PHE A 666 8.02 17.66 15.27
C PHE A 666 7.67 16.54 14.30
N ARG A 667 8.64 15.66 13.99
CA ARG A 667 8.44 14.54 13.09
C ARG A 667 7.45 13.51 13.64
N SER A 668 7.40 13.28 14.95
CA SER A 668 6.46 12.34 15.57
C SER A 668 5.02 12.85 15.47
N GLU A 669 4.78 14.12 15.84
CA GLU A 669 3.46 14.74 15.76
C GLU A 669 2.96 14.87 14.32
N PHE A 670 3.83 15.26 13.37
CA PHE A 670 3.46 15.35 11.97
C PHE A 670 3.12 13.97 11.36
N ASN A 671 3.87 12.92 11.69
CA ASN A 671 3.50 11.56 11.26
C ASN A 671 2.17 11.12 11.87
N ALA A 672 1.92 11.37 13.15
CA ALA A 672 0.65 11.01 13.80
C ALA A 672 -0.57 11.70 13.13
N VAL A 673 -0.42 12.93 12.65
CA VAL A 673 -1.45 13.61 11.86
C VAL A 673 -1.59 12.98 10.46
N LEU A 674 -0.50 12.73 9.72
CA LEU A 674 -0.59 12.13 8.38
C LEU A 674 -1.05 10.66 8.38
N GLU A 675 -0.89 9.95 9.50
CA GLU A 675 -1.30 8.56 9.67
C GLU A 675 -2.75 8.42 10.18
N SER A 676 -3.43 9.51 10.57
CA SER A 676 -4.85 9.46 10.99
C SER A 676 -5.79 9.09 9.84
N ASN A 677 -5.42 9.40 8.59
CA ASN A 677 -6.22 9.25 7.36
C ASN A 677 -7.63 9.88 7.40
N ILE A 678 -7.93 10.70 8.41
CA ILE A 678 -9.11 11.55 8.52
C ILE A 678 -8.61 12.92 8.96
N TRP A 679 -8.66 13.87 8.02
CA TRP A 679 -8.38 15.28 8.27
C TRP A 679 -9.69 16.02 8.08
N VAL A 680 -10.34 16.38 9.18
CA VAL A 680 -11.50 17.26 9.17
C VAL A 680 -11.01 18.63 8.69
N MET A 681 -11.54 19.10 7.57
CA MET A 681 -11.19 20.40 7.01
C MET A 681 -11.89 21.50 7.81
N ASP A 682 -11.15 22.30 8.58
CA ASP A 682 -11.69 23.41 9.36
C ASP A 682 -12.07 24.62 8.48
N ILE A 683 -13.18 25.30 8.82
CA ILE A 683 -13.65 26.54 8.16
C ILE A 683 -12.62 27.66 8.27
N VAL A 684 -12.49 28.46 7.20
CA VAL A 684 -11.66 29.68 7.09
C VAL A 684 -11.95 30.63 8.25
#